data_AF-I1QCA5-F1
#
_entry.id   AF-I1QCA5-F1
#
_cell.length_a   1.000
_cell.length_b   1.000
_cell.length_c   1.000
_cell.angle_alpha   90.00
_cell.angle_beta   90.00
_cell.angle_gamma   90.00
#
_symmetry.space_group_name_H-M   'P 1'
#
loop_
_entity.id
_entity.type
_entity.pdbx_description
1 polymer ?
#
loop_
_entity_poly.entity_id
_entity_poly.type
_entity_poly.pdbx_seq_one_letter_code
_entity_poly.pdbx_strand_id
1 'polypeptide(L)'
;MVSIIHKNEEEGAILAFLTSQLEVEWACENFSDADAVVLPMHGKLSHVEQSLVFKSYPGKRKIIFCTNIAETSLTIKEVKYVVDSGLAKESRFVPSSGLNVLKVNWISQSSANQRAGRAGRTGAGRCYRLYSESDFSMMEVHQEPEIRKVHLGTAVLRILALGIRDAQNFEFVDAPNPEAINMAVKNLEQLGAVKYKCDGFELTDTGRYLVKLGIEPRLGKIMLDCFGFGLRKEGVVLAAVMANSSSIFCRVGTDEEKYKADRLKVPFCHQDGDLFTLLAVYKEWEDEHENRNTWCWQNSINAKTMRRCQETISDLENCLRHELNIIVPSYWCWNPEESTVHDKLLKRIILTSLSGNIAMFSGHERFGYQVISTDQAVKLHPSCSLLIYDSKPEWVVFTEILSVPNQYLVCVTAIDPDALCSIHPMPLIQQLEKLKLQVKVISGLGYNLLRKFCGKSGQNQQKIISLLQEEFRDDRVTVEVDFRNKEVVLFAKEQDIEKVFGIVNDALECEARMLRNECLEKSLFSGKPGDCSLALFGSGAEIKHLELEKRYLTVEVLHQNAHELNDKELICLVDTLISGVANFYKLYGNLQVASDETKWGKFTFLNPEYAEDAVSKLNGMEFHGSPLKVVPVCSSSNRGLPFPAVRAKVSWPLKQSRGLALVTCASGEAEFVVKDCFALGVGGRYINCEVSTRHENCIFVRGIPMHVTEPELYDAFRSMTTRKIVDVHLLRGTPIAAPSASLCAEALNREISSFMPKKNFPAQNFRVEVLTPEENDSVMRATITFDGSLHREAARALEHLQGSVLPCCLPWQTIQCQHVFHSTVSCQVRVYNVISQAVASLLESFRSQKGVSYNLEKNEYGIFRVKLTANATKTIADLRRPLEILMKGKTINHPDLTLSTVQLLMSRDGVADLKSVEQETGTYILYDRQSLNIKVFGLQDQVAAAEEKLIHALLQLRDKKPLDIRLRGRNLPPNLMKEMLKKFGADLEGLKREVPAVELRLNLRQHTLYVRGSKEDKQRVEEMISELVNSTKYNGLLQLPLENACPICLCEVEDPFKLESCGHVFCLTCLVDQCESAMKSHDGFPLCCLKNGCKKQLLVVDLRSLLSSEKLEELFRASLRAFVASNAGKYRFCPTPDCPSIYQVAAADAESKPFVCGACFVEICNKCHLEYHPFISCEAYKEYKEDPDATLLEWRKGKENVKVCPSCHFTIEKADGCNHVECKCGSHICWACLENFRSSDDCYSHLRSVHLSY
;
A
#
# COMPACT_ATOMS: atom_id res chain seq x y z
N MET A 1 -34.02 14.05 30.88
CA MET A 1 -34.75 15.04 31.71
C MET A 1 -36.08 14.50 32.22
N VAL A 2 -37.02 14.09 31.36
CA VAL A 2 -38.35 13.58 31.78
C VAL A 2 -38.25 12.47 32.84
N SER A 3 -37.36 11.49 32.68
CA SER A 3 -37.14 10.43 33.67
C SER A 3 -36.60 10.92 35.02
N ILE A 4 -35.83 12.01 35.02
CA ILE A 4 -35.29 12.64 36.24
C ILE A 4 -36.44 13.30 37.01
N ILE A 5 -37.29 14.06 36.30
CA ILE A 5 -38.48 14.71 36.87
C ILE A 5 -39.43 13.64 37.41
N HIS A 6 -39.70 12.57 36.65
CA HIS A 6 -40.59 11.49 37.09
C HIS A 6 -40.15 10.86 38.42
N LYS A 7 -38.85 10.63 38.60
CA LYS A 7 -38.29 9.98 39.80
C LYS A 7 -38.13 10.90 41.00
N ASN A 8 -37.78 12.17 40.77
CA ASN A 8 -37.29 13.05 41.84
C ASN A 8 -38.27 14.15 42.25
N GLU A 9 -39.22 14.51 41.38
CA GLU A 9 -40.16 15.59 41.65
C GLU A 9 -41.48 15.06 42.22
N GLU A 10 -42.20 15.87 42.99
CA GLU A 10 -43.50 15.55 43.59
C GLU A 10 -44.60 15.29 42.54
N GLU A 11 -45.79 14.89 42.99
CA GLU A 11 -46.94 14.63 42.12
C GLU A 11 -47.27 15.81 41.18
N GLY A 12 -47.59 15.46 39.93
CA GLY A 12 -47.88 16.41 38.85
C GLY A 12 -47.54 15.82 37.48
N ALA A 13 -48.34 16.16 36.47
CA ALA A 13 -48.12 15.73 35.10
C ALA A 13 -46.96 16.47 34.45
N ILE A 14 -46.27 15.78 33.54
CA ILE A 14 -45.13 16.30 32.78
C ILE A 14 -45.59 16.57 31.34
N LEU A 15 -45.28 17.75 30.81
CA LEU A 15 -45.51 18.13 29.42
C LEU A 15 -44.17 18.45 28.74
N ALA A 16 -43.78 17.69 27.72
CA ALA A 16 -42.49 17.81 27.06
C ALA A 16 -42.65 18.21 25.58
N PHE A 17 -42.08 19.36 25.20
CA PHE A 17 -42.14 19.90 23.84
C PHE A 17 -41.02 19.36 22.95
N LEU A 18 -41.42 18.68 21.87
CA LEU A 18 -40.58 18.13 20.81
C LEU A 18 -40.95 18.77 19.45
N THR A 19 -40.14 18.54 18.41
CA THR A 19 -40.27 19.30 17.15
C THR A 19 -41.16 18.62 16.12
N SER A 20 -41.31 17.29 16.18
CA SER A 20 -42.04 16.53 15.16
C SER A 20 -42.86 15.37 15.73
N GLN A 21 -43.84 14.89 14.95
CA GLN A 21 -44.60 13.68 15.26
C GLN A 21 -43.68 12.49 15.55
N LEU A 22 -42.67 12.29 14.70
CA LEU A 22 -41.76 11.15 14.80
C LEU A 22 -41.04 11.13 16.15
N GLU A 23 -40.57 12.29 16.60
CA GLU A 23 -39.93 12.45 17.91
C GLU A 23 -40.90 12.21 19.07
N VAL A 24 -42.15 12.66 18.93
CA VAL A 24 -43.21 12.45 19.94
C VAL A 24 -43.54 10.97 20.08
N GLU A 25 -43.81 10.28 18.96
CA GLU A 25 -44.13 8.84 18.95
C GLU A 25 -42.94 8.02 19.48
N TRP A 26 -41.72 8.32 19.01
CA TRP A 26 -40.49 7.68 19.51
C TRP A 26 -40.30 7.89 21.01
N ALA A 27 -40.52 9.10 21.54
CA ALA A 27 -40.38 9.37 22.97
C ALA A 27 -41.44 8.62 23.79
N CYS A 28 -42.66 8.46 23.26
CA CYS A 28 -43.70 7.66 23.89
C CYS A 28 -43.34 6.17 23.97
N GLU A 29 -42.76 5.62 22.90
CA GLU A 29 -42.36 4.21 22.83
C GLU A 29 -41.16 3.89 23.73
N ASN A 30 -40.21 4.83 23.85
CA ASN A 30 -38.99 4.63 24.62
C ASN A 30 -39.12 4.93 26.13
N PHE A 31 -40.23 5.53 26.56
CA PHE A 31 -40.51 5.76 27.98
C PHE A 31 -41.48 4.71 28.50
N SER A 32 -40.99 3.83 29.38
CA SER A 32 -41.83 2.86 30.09
C SER A 32 -41.53 2.86 31.58
N ASP A 33 -42.59 3.00 32.38
CA ASP A 33 -42.56 2.88 33.84
C ASP A 33 -43.96 2.42 34.30
N ALA A 34 -44.03 1.55 35.31
CA ALA A 34 -45.29 1.01 35.81
C ALA A 34 -46.18 2.10 36.42
N ASP A 35 -45.55 3.14 36.99
CA ASP A 35 -46.20 4.25 37.68
C ASP A 35 -46.44 5.46 36.77
N ALA A 36 -46.31 5.32 35.45
CA ALA A 36 -46.55 6.37 34.48
C ALA A 36 -47.61 6.00 33.43
N VAL A 37 -48.28 7.02 32.89
CA VAL A 37 -49.12 6.93 31.68
C VAL A 37 -48.57 7.90 30.66
N VAL A 38 -48.03 7.36 29.57
CA VAL A 38 -47.37 8.12 28.51
C VAL A 38 -48.35 8.35 27.36
N LEU A 39 -48.50 9.60 26.93
CA LEU A 39 -49.47 10.00 25.93
C LEU A 39 -48.84 10.93 24.87
N PRO A 40 -49.04 10.65 23.56
CA PRO A 40 -48.61 11.56 22.51
C PRO A 40 -49.61 12.71 22.33
N MET A 41 -49.13 13.87 21.89
CA MET A 41 -49.98 15.00 21.53
C MET A 41 -49.40 15.80 20.35
N HIS A 42 -49.90 15.54 19.14
CA HIS A 42 -49.53 16.26 17.93
C HIS A 42 -50.74 16.37 16.99
N GLY A 43 -50.68 17.30 16.04
CA GLY A 43 -51.83 17.66 15.17
C GLY A 43 -52.32 16.59 14.19
N LYS A 44 -51.75 15.37 14.22
CA LYS A 44 -52.17 14.25 13.36
C LYS A 44 -52.87 13.13 14.12
N LEU A 45 -53.11 13.29 15.42
CA LEU A 45 -53.90 12.35 16.22
C LEU A 45 -55.39 12.55 15.97
N SER A 46 -56.16 11.46 16.02
CA SER A 46 -57.63 11.53 15.98
C SER A 46 -58.18 12.25 17.21
N HIS A 47 -59.40 12.79 17.11
CA HIS A 47 -60.06 13.47 18.24
C HIS A 47 -60.16 12.55 19.49
N VAL A 48 -60.43 11.26 19.29
CA VAL A 48 -60.51 10.28 20.38
C VAL A 48 -59.15 10.13 21.07
N GLU A 49 -58.05 10.06 20.32
CA GLU A 49 -56.70 9.95 20.88
C GLU A 49 -56.27 11.24 21.59
N GLN A 50 -56.55 12.40 20.99
CA GLN A 50 -56.29 13.69 21.64
C GLN A 50 -57.10 13.84 22.94
N SER A 51 -58.30 13.25 23.03
CA SER A 51 -59.10 13.30 24.25
C SER A 51 -58.44 12.59 25.44
N LEU A 52 -57.54 11.64 25.19
CA LEU A 52 -56.88 10.84 26.24
C LEU A 52 -56.01 11.71 27.16
N VAL A 53 -55.38 12.76 26.65
CA VAL A 53 -54.55 13.65 27.48
C VAL A 53 -55.34 14.39 28.56
N PHE A 54 -56.66 14.52 28.38
CA PHE A 54 -57.55 15.19 29.34
C PHE A 54 -58.12 14.25 30.41
N LYS A 55 -57.92 12.94 30.28
CA LYS A 55 -58.36 11.96 31.28
C LYS A 55 -57.42 12.01 32.51
N SER A 56 -57.99 11.74 33.69
CA SER A 56 -57.22 11.56 34.93
C SER A 56 -56.86 10.09 35.10
N TYR A 57 -55.65 9.82 35.59
CA TYR A 57 -55.10 8.48 35.78
C TYR A 57 -54.65 8.31 37.24
N PRO A 58 -55.55 7.90 38.15
CA PRO A 58 -55.25 7.81 39.58
C PRO A 58 -54.09 6.86 39.85
N GLY A 59 -53.18 7.28 40.75
CA GLY A 59 -52.03 6.47 41.15
C GLY A 59 -50.90 6.36 40.12
N LYS A 60 -50.99 7.05 38.97
CA LYS A 60 -49.94 7.09 37.95
C LYS A 60 -49.64 8.51 37.50
N ARG A 61 -48.38 8.82 37.22
CA ARG A 61 -47.97 10.11 36.66
C ARG A 61 -48.27 10.18 35.17
N LYS A 62 -49.05 11.19 34.77
CA LYS A 62 -49.31 11.48 33.35
C LYS A 62 -48.10 12.18 32.73
N ILE A 63 -47.59 11.65 31.62
CA ILE A 63 -46.44 12.17 30.88
C ILE A 63 -46.86 12.38 29.44
N ILE A 64 -46.74 13.60 28.95
CA ILE A 64 -47.26 14.00 27.64
C ILE A 64 -46.10 14.52 26.80
N PHE A 65 -45.82 13.83 25.70
CA PHE A 65 -44.89 14.32 24.68
C PHE A 65 -45.69 15.03 23.59
N CYS A 66 -45.34 16.28 23.29
CA CYS A 66 -46.14 17.11 22.41
C CYS A 66 -45.34 17.95 21.42
N THR A 67 -45.96 18.31 20.30
CA THR A 67 -45.46 19.41 19.46
C THR A 67 -45.98 20.76 19.99
N ASN A 68 -45.78 21.84 19.23
CA ASN A 68 -46.35 23.17 19.51
C ASN A 68 -47.90 23.20 19.61
N ILE A 69 -48.62 22.10 19.36
CA ILE A 69 -50.08 22.04 19.55
C ILE A 69 -50.51 22.32 21.00
N ALA A 70 -49.68 21.95 21.98
CA ALA A 70 -49.99 22.18 23.40
C ALA A 70 -49.60 23.61 23.86
N GLU A 71 -49.09 24.45 22.95
CA GLU A 71 -48.53 25.76 23.27
C GLU A 71 -49.59 26.81 23.62
N THR A 72 -50.69 26.91 22.86
CA THR A 72 -51.64 28.03 22.96
C THR A 72 -53.09 27.69 23.34
N SER A 73 -53.67 26.54 22.98
CA SER A 73 -55.15 26.44 22.96
C SER A 73 -55.78 25.37 23.86
N LEU A 74 -54.98 24.58 24.60
CA LEU A 74 -55.50 23.44 25.36
C LEU A 74 -55.02 23.44 26.82
N THR A 75 -55.94 23.46 27.79
CA THR A 75 -55.61 23.34 29.22
C THR A 75 -55.67 21.88 29.63
N ILE A 76 -54.51 21.25 29.77
CA ILE A 76 -54.41 19.90 30.30
C ILE A 76 -54.35 20.01 31.82
N LYS A 77 -55.33 19.41 32.51
CA LYS A 77 -55.37 19.41 33.98
C LYS A 77 -54.16 18.63 34.53
N GLU A 78 -53.67 19.06 35.69
CA GLU A 78 -52.59 18.44 36.48
C GLU A 78 -51.15 18.69 35.99
N VAL A 79 -50.94 19.44 34.90
CA VAL A 79 -49.57 19.76 34.43
C VAL A 79 -48.86 20.69 35.42
N LYS A 80 -47.79 20.18 36.04
CA LYS A 80 -46.93 20.90 37.00
C LYS A 80 -45.50 21.06 36.50
N TYR A 81 -45.06 20.19 35.58
CA TYR A 81 -43.70 20.21 35.04
C TYR A 81 -43.72 20.35 33.52
N VAL A 82 -42.96 21.30 32.99
CA VAL A 82 -42.77 21.47 31.55
C VAL A 82 -41.31 21.23 31.19
N VAL A 83 -41.04 20.48 30.13
CA VAL A 83 -39.72 20.36 29.52
C VAL A 83 -39.78 21.04 28.15
N ASP A 84 -39.00 22.10 27.97
CA ASP A 84 -39.01 22.90 26.74
C ASP A 84 -37.66 22.79 26.02
N SER A 85 -37.70 22.23 24.80
CA SER A 85 -36.53 22.14 23.92
C SER A 85 -36.14 23.48 23.30
N GLY A 86 -37.03 24.47 23.28
CA GLY A 86 -36.78 25.77 22.63
C GLY A 86 -36.90 25.73 21.10
N LEU A 87 -37.31 24.61 20.53
CA LEU A 87 -37.37 24.40 19.09
C LEU A 87 -38.79 24.12 18.61
N ALA A 88 -39.05 24.45 17.35
CA ALA A 88 -40.25 24.06 16.62
C ALA A 88 -39.90 23.82 15.14
N LYS A 89 -40.56 22.85 14.52
CA LYS A 89 -40.47 22.62 13.08
C LYS A 89 -41.55 23.46 12.40
N GLU A 90 -41.15 24.42 11.59
CA GLU A 90 -42.05 25.34 10.91
C GLU A 90 -41.86 25.26 9.39
N SER A 91 -42.98 25.32 8.65
CA SER A 91 -42.96 25.47 7.19
C SER A 91 -42.87 26.96 6.86
N ARG A 92 -41.90 27.34 6.03
CA ARG A 92 -41.74 28.72 5.57
C ARG A 92 -41.74 28.77 4.05
N PHE A 93 -42.60 29.59 3.50
CA PHE A 93 -42.57 29.95 2.09
C PHE A 93 -41.48 30.99 1.87
N VAL A 94 -40.62 30.74 0.88
CA VAL A 94 -39.55 31.66 0.48
C VAL A 94 -40.00 32.33 -0.84
N PRO A 95 -40.43 33.60 -0.82
CA PRO A 95 -41.01 34.25 -1.99
C PRO A 95 -40.06 34.35 -3.18
N SER A 96 -38.77 34.59 -2.92
CA SER A 96 -37.75 34.71 -3.96
C SER A 96 -37.55 33.42 -4.77
N SER A 97 -37.72 32.26 -4.15
CA SER A 97 -37.62 30.96 -4.80
C SER A 97 -38.96 30.39 -5.26
N GLY A 98 -40.07 30.86 -4.65
CA GLY A 98 -41.40 30.29 -4.85
C GLY A 98 -41.59 28.91 -4.20
N LEU A 99 -40.74 28.55 -3.23
CA LEU A 99 -40.69 27.21 -2.64
C LEU A 99 -41.07 27.21 -1.16
N ASN A 100 -41.68 26.10 -0.72
CA ASN A 100 -41.88 25.80 0.70
C ASN A 100 -40.63 25.08 1.22
N VAL A 101 -40.07 25.60 2.30
CA VAL A 101 -38.92 25.03 3.01
C VAL A 101 -39.36 24.65 4.41
N LEU A 102 -39.19 23.38 4.76
CA LEU A 102 -39.47 22.87 6.09
C LEU A 102 -38.18 22.87 6.92
N LYS A 103 -38.13 23.68 7.98
CA LYS A 103 -36.92 23.89 8.79
C LYS A 103 -37.23 23.83 10.29
N VAL A 104 -36.28 23.32 11.08
CA VAL A 104 -36.31 23.42 12.54
C VAL A 104 -35.73 24.77 12.94
N ASN A 105 -36.52 25.57 13.65
CA ASN A 105 -36.15 26.91 14.09
C ASN A 105 -36.29 27.04 15.62
N TRP A 106 -35.61 28.05 16.18
CA TRP A 106 -35.85 28.51 17.53
C TRP A 106 -37.25 29.11 17.65
N ILE A 107 -37.88 28.87 18.80
CA ILE A 107 -39.16 29.51 19.13
C ILE A 107 -38.94 30.96 19.58
N SER A 108 -40.02 31.75 19.57
CA SER A 108 -39.99 33.10 20.14
C SER A 108 -39.95 33.08 21.67
N GLN A 109 -39.51 34.18 22.29
CA GLN A 109 -39.61 34.38 23.74
C GLN A 109 -41.06 34.27 24.21
N SER A 110 -42.01 34.83 23.44
CA SER A 110 -43.44 34.71 23.74
C SER A 110 -43.91 33.25 23.76
N SER A 111 -43.48 32.43 22.80
CA SER A 111 -43.75 30.99 22.74
C SER A 111 -43.13 30.24 23.94
N ALA A 112 -41.86 30.49 24.23
CA ALA A 112 -41.16 29.91 25.38
C ALA A 112 -41.83 30.27 26.72
N ASN A 113 -42.35 31.50 26.85
CA ASN A 113 -43.09 31.95 28.03
C ASN A 113 -44.47 31.30 28.11
N GLN A 114 -45.16 31.11 26.98
CA GLN A 114 -46.42 30.37 26.95
C GLN A 114 -46.25 28.90 27.31
N ARG A 115 -45.20 28.25 26.80
CA ARG A 115 -44.82 26.87 27.16
C ARG A 115 -44.55 26.78 28.66
N ALA A 116 -43.74 27.69 29.22
CA ALA A 116 -43.49 27.74 30.66
C ALA A 116 -44.78 27.95 31.47
N GLY A 117 -45.67 28.83 31.00
CA GLY A 117 -46.98 29.08 31.60
C GLY A 117 -47.89 27.85 31.68
N ARG A 118 -47.64 26.80 30.88
CA ARG A 118 -48.40 25.52 30.99
C ARG A 118 -48.18 24.82 32.33
N ALA A 119 -47.00 24.97 32.94
CA ALA A 119 -46.71 24.42 34.28
C ALA A 119 -47.48 25.14 35.40
N GLY A 120 -47.89 26.40 35.18
CA GLY A 120 -48.49 27.26 36.20
C GLY A 120 -50.02 27.29 36.22
N ARG A 121 -50.71 26.49 35.40
CA ARG A 121 -52.17 26.62 35.21
C ARG A 121 -53.00 26.08 36.37
N THR A 122 -52.51 25.08 37.09
CA THR A 122 -53.24 24.44 38.20
C THR A 122 -52.63 24.72 39.57
N GLY A 123 -51.45 25.34 39.63
CA GLY A 123 -50.70 25.62 40.85
C GLY A 123 -49.25 25.99 40.54
N ALA A 124 -48.41 26.12 41.57
CA ALA A 124 -46.98 26.37 41.38
C ALA A 124 -46.31 25.17 40.67
N GLY A 125 -45.68 25.45 39.52
CA GLY A 125 -45.00 24.46 38.70
C GLY A 125 -43.58 24.87 38.31
N ARG A 126 -42.86 23.98 37.62
CA ARG A 126 -41.49 24.21 37.15
C ARG A 126 -41.39 24.00 35.64
N CYS A 127 -40.66 24.89 34.97
CA CYS A 127 -40.31 24.74 33.56
C CYS A 127 -38.80 24.52 33.44
N TYR A 128 -38.41 23.42 32.80
CA TYR A 128 -37.03 23.06 32.50
C TYR A 128 -36.76 23.40 31.04
N ARG A 129 -36.10 24.54 30.81
CA ARG A 129 -35.61 24.95 29.48
C ARG A 129 -34.29 24.25 29.20
N LEU A 130 -34.18 23.60 28.04
CA LEU A 130 -32.98 22.87 27.62
C LEU A 130 -31.97 23.77 26.86
N TYR A 131 -32.04 25.08 27.09
CA TYR A 131 -31.24 26.12 26.47
C TYR A 131 -30.83 27.15 27.52
N SER A 132 -29.75 27.89 27.26
CA SER A 132 -29.21 28.86 28.22
C SER A 132 -30.08 30.12 28.30
N GLU A 133 -29.90 30.90 29.37
CA GLU A 133 -30.54 32.22 29.49
C GLU A 133 -30.06 33.21 28.40
N SER A 134 -28.80 33.08 27.96
CA SER A 134 -28.30 33.81 26.80
C SER A 134 -29.03 33.43 25.52
N ASP A 135 -29.27 32.14 25.27
CA ASP A 135 -30.00 31.70 24.08
C ASP A 135 -31.43 32.24 24.09
N PHE A 136 -32.11 32.20 25.24
CA PHE A 136 -33.45 32.78 25.42
C PHE A 136 -33.48 34.27 25.08
N SER A 137 -32.46 35.02 25.52
CA SER A 137 -32.35 36.46 25.26
C SER A 137 -32.10 36.78 23.79
N MET A 138 -31.49 35.87 23.03
CA MET A 138 -31.26 36.00 21.58
C MET A 138 -32.47 35.59 20.72
N MET A 139 -33.50 34.95 21.28
CA MET A 139 -34.73 34.60 20.56
C MET A 139 -35.55 35.85 20.21
N GLU A 140 -36.30 35.79 19.11
CA GLU A 140 -37.25 36.86 18.74
C GLU A 140 -38.32 37.03 19.82
N VAL A 141 -38.73 38.27 20.08
CA VAL A 141 -39.68 38.58 21.17
C VAL A 141 -41.05 37.96 20.92
N HIS A 142 -41.57 38.09 19.69
CA HIS A 142 -42.89 37.64 19.29
C HIS A 142 -42.80 36.70 18.08
N GLN A 143 -43.77 35.77 17.97
CA GLN A 143 -43.85 34.91 16.80
C GLN A 143 -44.32 35.71 15.58
N GLU A 144 -43.65 35.51 14.44
CA GLU A 144 -44.08 36.09 13.17
C GLU A 144 -45.49 35.57 12.76
N PRO A 145 -46.40 36.44 12.29
CA PRO A 145 -47.75 36.05 11.85
C PRO A 145 -47.76 35.01 10.73
N GLU A 146 -48.77 34.12 10.71
CA GLU A 146 -48.86 33.03 9.72
C GLU A 146 -48.94 33.56 8.28
N ILE A 147 -49.67 34.64 8.03
CA ILE A 147 -49.81 35.26 6.71
C ILE A 147 -48.45 35.68 6.10
N ARG A 148 -47.43 35.94 6.93
CA ARG A 148 -46.07 36.29 6.46
C ARG A 148 -45.19 35.07 6.17
N LYS A 149 -45.60 33.88 6.64
CA LYS A 149 -44.80 32.65 6.59
C LYS A 149 -45.29 31.62 5.58
N VAL A 150 -46.57 31.63 5.21
CA VAL A 150 -47.19 30.58 4.38
C VAL A 150 -47.32 30.98 2.91
N HIS A 151 -47.51 29.98 2.04
CA HIS A 151 -47.87 30.22 0.64
C HIS A 151 -49.27 30.85 0.55
N LEU A 152 -49.38 31.97 -0.16
CA LEU A 152 -50.60 32.78 -0.19
C LEU A 152 -51.61 32.36 -1.28
N GLY A 153 -51.39 31.27 -2.01
CA GLY A 153 -52.19 30.86 -3.16
C GLY A 153 -53.68 30.74 -2.85
N THR A 154 -54.05 30.02 -1.79
CA THR A 154 -55.45 29.88 -1.37
C THR A 154 -56.05 31.21 -0.91
N ALA A 155 -55.29 32.02 -0.16
CA ALA A 155 -55.75 33.31 0.34
C ALA A 155 -56.00 34.30 -0.81
N VAL A 156 -55.04 34.45 -1.72
CA VAL A 156 -55.15 35.30 -2.91
C VAL A 156 -56.30 34.83 -3.80
N LEU A 157 -56.43 33.52 -4.04
CA LEU A 157 -57.53 32.97 -4.85
C LEU A 157 -58.90 33.32 -4.26
N ARG A 158 -59.05 33.26 -2.93
CA ARG A 158 -60.29 33.67 -2.23
C ARG A 158 -60.51 35.18 -2.27
N ILE A 159 -59.47 36.00 -2.12
CA ILE A 159 -59.56 37.47 -2.24
C ILE A 159 -60.08 37.85 -3.64
N LEU A 160 -59.53 37.23 -4.69
CA LEU A 160 -59.99 37.45 -6.07
C LEU A 160 -61.44 36.97 -6.27
N ALA A 161 -61.85 35.89 -5.59
CA ALA A 161 -63.23 35.40 -5.61
C ALA A 161 -64.24 36.38 -4.98
N LEU A 162 -63.79 37.22 -4.05
CA LEU A 162 -64.60 38.30 -3.46
C LEU A 162 -64.77 39.51 -4.41
N GLY A 163 -64.16 39.48 -5.59
CA GLY A 163 -64.24 40.56 -6.59
C GLY A 163 -63.16 41.63 -6.47
N ILE A 164 -62.22 41.45 -5.56
CA ILE A 164 -61.07 42.35 -5.36
C ILE A 164 -60.04 42.01 -6.44
N ARG A 165 -59.81 42.93 -7.40
CA ARG A 165 -58.99 42.67 -8.60
C ARG A 165 -57.48 42.81 -8.37
N ASP A 166 -57.09 43.42 -7.26
CA ASP A 166 -55.69 43.60 -6.85
C ASP A 166 -55.50 43.17 -5.39
N ALA A 167 -54.82 42.03 -5.21
CA ALA A 167 -54.56 41.47 -3.90
C ALA A 167 -53.47 42.23 -3.11
N GLN A 168 -52.63 43.06 -3.76
CA GLN A 168 -51.61 43.84 -3.05
C GLN A 168 -52.23 45.00 -2.26
N ASN A 169 -53.28 45.61 -2.80
CA ASN A 169 -54.02 46.71 -2.18
C ASN A 169 -55.09 46.23 -1.19
N PHE A 170 -55.10 44.93 -0.84
CA PHE A 170 -55.99 44.40 0.18
C PHE A 170 -55.55 44.86 1.58
N GLU A 171 -56.51 45.31 2.40
CA GLU A 171 -56.27 45.83 3.74
C GLU A 171 -56.01 44.69 4.75
N PHE A 172 -54.79 44.14 4.76
CA PHE A 172 -54.35 43.16 5.76
C PHE A 172 -54.08 43.83 7.13
N VAL A 173 -54.41 43.13 8.21
CA VAL A 173 -54.00 43.54 9.58
C VAL A 173 -52.47 43.55 9.70
N ASP A 174 -51.85 42.44 9.30
CA ASP A 174 -50.41 42.32 9.11
C ASP A 174 -50.14 41.95 7.66
N ALA A 175 -49.74 42.93 6.85
CA ALA A 175 -49.48 42.69 5.44
C ALA A 175 -48.33 41.69 5.24
N PRO A 176 -48.49 40.70 4.33
CA PRO A 176 -47.37 39.87 3.90
C PRO A 176 -46.40 40.65 3.01
N ASN A 177 -45.21 40.09 2.79
CA ASN A 177 -44.27 40.67 1.83
C ASN A 177 -44.95 40.79 0.44
N PRO A 178 -44.94 41.95 -0.22
CA PRO A 178 -45.49 42.12 -1.57
C PRO A 178 -44.96 41.09 -2.59
N GLU A 179 -43.71 40.66 -2.45
CA GLU A 179 -43.12 39.59 -3.27
C GLU A 179 -43.86 38.27 -3.10
N ALA A 180 -44.33 37.95 -1.88
CA ALA A 180 -45.09 36.73 -1.60
C ALA A 180 -46.47 36.77 -2.28
N ILE A 181 -47.13 37.94 -2.29
CA ILE A 181 -48.41 38.14 -2.99
C ILE A 181 -48.19 37.99 -4.49
N ASN A 182 -47.17 38.66 -5.05
CA ASN A 182 -46.84 38.58 -6.47
C ASN A 182 -46.52 37.16 -6.91
N MET A 183 -45.75 36.43 -6.11
CA MET A 183 -45.42 35.03 -6.40
C MET A 183 -46.67 34.14 -6.31
N ALA A 184 -47.58 34.38 -5.38
CA ALA A 184 -48.84 33.65 -5.30
C ALA A 184 -49.74 33.91 -6.52
N VAL A 185 -49.87 35.17 -6.96
CA VAL A 185 -50.62 35.54 -8.17
C VAL A 185 -50.00 34.89 -9.41
N LYS A 186 -48.68 34.97 -9.56
CA LYS A 186 -47.95 34.33 -10.67
C LYS A 186 -48.17 32.81 -10.70
N ASN A 187 -48.10 32.15 -9.54
CA ASN A 187 -48.38 30.72 -9.43
C ASN A 187 -49.83 30.39 -9.83
N LEU A 188 -50.81 31.19 -9.41
CA LEU A 188 -52.22 30.99 -9.80
C LEU A 188 -52.45 31.21 -11.29
N GLU A 189 -51.74 32.16 -11.91
CA GLU A 189 -51.79 32.39 -13.35
C GLU A 189 -51.19 31.21 -14.12
N GLN A 190 -50.05 30.68 -13.67
CA GLN A 190 -49.43 29.47 -14.22
C GLN A 190 -50.33 28.23 -14.12
N LEU A 191 -51.11 28.10 -13.05
CA LEU A 191 -52.12 27.03 -12.91
C LEU A 191 -53.35 27.25 -13.81
N GLY A 192 -53.44 28.40 -14.49
CA GLY A 192 -54.60 28.80 -15.28
C GLY A 192 -55.82 29.15 -14.42
N ALA A 193 -55.64 29.42 -13.13
CA ALA A 193 -56.73 29.74 -12.19
C ALA A 193 -57.18 31.21 -12.30
N VAL A 194 -56.25 32.10 -12.66
CA VAL A 194 -56.50 33.54 -12.83
C VAL A 194 -55.97 34.01 -14.18
N LYS A 195 -56.51 35.11 -14.68
CA LYS A 195 -56.02 35.79 -15.89
C LYS A 195 -56.02 37.29 -15.67
N TYR A 196 -54.99 37.97 -16.18
CA TYR A 196 -54.96 39.42 -16.19
C TYR A 196 -55.87 39.98 -17.30
N LYS A 197 -56.74 40.93 -16.97
CA LYS A 197 -57.54 41.73 -17.91
C LYS A 197 -57.32 43.22 -17.63
N CYS A 198 -57.88 44.09 -18.49
CA CYS A 198 -57.62 45.54 -18.51
C CYS A 198 -57.61 46.25 -17.14
N ASP A 199 -58.35 45.76 -16.15
CA ASP A 199 -58.47 46.38 -14.81
C ASP A 199 -58.06 45.43 -13.65
N GLY A 200 -57.20 44.43 -13.88
CA GLY A 200 -56.66 43.53 -12.85
C GLY A 200 -56.93 42.03 -13.08
N PHE A 201 -56.72 41.22 -12.05
CA PHE A 201 -56.84 39.75 -12.14
C PHE A 201 -58.28 39.27 -11.95
N GLU A 202 -58.75 38.38 -12.83
CA GLU A 202 -60.05 37.72 -12.74
C GLU A 202 -59.93 36.18 -12.70
N LEU A 203 -60.87 35.52 -12.02
CA LEU A 203 -60.96 34.06 -11.99
C LEU A 203 -61.36 33.46 -13.35
N THR A 204 -60.66 32.39 -13.74
CA THR A 204 -61.07 31.51 -14.85
C THR A 204 -62.10 30.47 -14.38
N ASP A 205 -62.61 29.63 -15.29
CA ASP A 205 -63.45 28.48 -14.89
C ASP A 205 -62.71 27.51 -13.97
N THR A 206 -61.42 27.28 -14.24
CA THR A 206 -60.56 26.49 -13.34
C THR A 206 -60.45 27.17 -11.98
N GLY A 207 -60.21 28.48 -11.93
CA GLY A 207 -60.17 29.24 -10.68
C GLY A 207 -61.47 29.15 -9.88
N ARG A 208 -62.63 29.24 -10.56
CA ARG A 208 -63.95 29.07 -9.93
C ARG A 208 -64.12 27.69 -9.30
N TYR A 209 -63.68 26.63 -9.98
CA TYR A 209 -63.71 25.28 -9.41
C TYR A 209 -62.78 25.13 -8.22
N LEU A 210 -61.56 25.67 -8.28
CA LEU A 210 -60.60 25.62 -7.18
C LEU A 210 -61.11 26.36 -5.93
N VAL A 211 -61.78 27.51 -6.11
CA VAL A 211 -62.42 28.23 -5.00
C VAL A 211 -63.49 27.37 -4.32
N LYS A 212 -64.33 26.69 -5.10
CA LYS A 212 -65.38 25.80 -4.58
C LYS A 212 -64.81 24.59 -3.83
N LEU A 213 -63.73 24.01 -4.34
CA LEU A 213 -63.05 22.88 -3.67
C LEU A 213 -62.43 23.29 -2.33
N GLY A 214 -62.00 24.54 -2.19
CA GLY A 214 -61.49 25.08 -0.93
C GLY A 214 -60.15 24.51 -0.45
N ILE A 215 -59.48 23.71 -1.27
CA ILE A 215 -58.17 23.08 -1.01
C ILE A 215 -57.00 23.87 -1.62
N GLU A 216 -55.78 23.40 -1.40
CA GLU A 216 -54.59 23.96 -2.04
C GLU A 216 -54.74 23.95 -3.59
N PRO A 217 -54.52 25.08 -4.29
CA PRO A 217 -54.72 25.20 -5.72
C PRO A 217 -53.99 24.14 -6.57
N ARG A 218 -52.78 23.73 -6.16
CA ARG A 218 -51.98 22.71 -6.87
C ARG A 218 -52.64 21.34 -6.81
N LEU A 219 -53.11 20.92 -5.64
CA LEU A 219 -53.81 19.65 -5.44
C LEU A 219 -55.13 19.63 -6.23
N GLY A 220 -55.90 20.72 -6.17
CA GLY A 220 -57.13 20.85 -6.95
C GLY A 220 -56.87 20.84 -8.46
N LYS A 221 -55.77 21.44 -8.93
CA LYS A 221 -55.38 21.42 -10.35
C LYS A 221 -55.06 20.01 -10.83
N ILE A 222 -54.31 19.22 -10.05
CA ILE A 222 -54.04 17.80 -10.34
C ILE A 222 -55.36 17.04 -10.53
N MET A 223 -56.29 17.18 -9.58
CA MET A 223 -57.59 16.49 -9.64
C MET A 223 -58.37 16.87 -10.90
N LEU A 224 -58.53 18.16 -11.17
CA LEU A 224 -59.30 18.65 -12.32
C LEU A 224 -58.68 18.21 -13.65
N ASP A 225 -57.36 18.24 -13.78
CA ASP A 225 -56.67 17.80 -14.99
C ASP A 225 -56.80 16.28 -15.19
N CYS A 226 -56.64 15.49 -14.12
CA CYS A 226 -56.92 14.05 -14.13
C CYS A 226 -58.33 13.73 -14.63
N PHE A 227 -59.34 14.53 -14.25
CA PHE A 227 -60.73 14.31 -14.70
C PHE A 227 -60.90 14.55 -16.20
N GLY A 228 -60.16 15.51 -16.76
CA GLY A 228 -60.13 15.76 -18.20
C GLY A 228 -59.58 14.59 -19.02
N PHE A 229 -58.73 13.75 -18.41
CA PHE A 229 -58.15 12.55 -19.04
C PHE A 229 -58.81 11.22 -18.62
N GLY A 230 -59.92 11.28 -17.85
CA GLY A 230 -60.64 10.08 -17.39
C GLY A 230 -60.02 9.37 -16.18
N LEU A 231 -58.96 9.91 -15.57
CA LEU A 231 -58.24 9.36 -14.42
C LEU A 231 -58.83 9.86 -13.09
N ARG A 232 -60.14 9.69 -12.91
CA ARG A 232 -60.87 10.32 -11.81
C ARG A 232 -60.44 9.82 -10.44
N LYS A 233 -60.44 8.50 -10.22
CA LYS A 233 -60.06 7.92 -8.92
C LYS A 233 -58.60 8.25 -8.58
N GLU A 234 -57.71 8.07 -9.55
CA GLU A 234 -56.28 8.37 -9.42
C GLU A 234 -56.05 9.82 -9.04
N GLY A 235 -56.77 10.77 -9.66
CA GLY A 235 -56.62 12.19 -9.35
C GLY A 235 -56.96 12.54 -7.90
N VAL A 236 -58.07 12.00 -7.37
CA VAL A 236 -58.47 12.23 -5.97
C VAL A 236 -57.48 11.59 -4.99
N VAL A 237 -57.10 10.33 -5.25
CA VAL A 237 -56.13 9.62 -4.39
C VAL A 237 -54.77 10.30 -4.43
N LEU A 238 -54.30 10.70 -5.62
CA LEU A 238 -53.01 11.38 -5.81
C LEU A 238 -52.95 12.69 -5.02
N ALA A 239 -54.03 13.49 -5.04
CA ALA A 239 -54.11 14.71 -4.23
C ALA A 239 -54.05 14.40 -2.72
N ALA A 240 -54.75 13.36 -2.26
CA ALA A 240 -54.75 12.97 -0.85
C ALA A 240 -53.39 12.42 -0.39
N VAL A 241 -52.72 11.58 -1.17
CA VAL A 241 -51.40 11.04 -0.80
C VAL A 241 -50.30 12.09 -0.93
N MET A 242 -50.38 13.01 -1.89
CA MET A 242 -49.43 14.12 -2.03
C MET A 242 -49.49 15.05 -0.80
N ALA A 243 -50.69 15.38 -0.32
CA ALA A 243 -50.87 16.16 0.91
C ALA A 243 -50.31 15.48 2.18
N ASN A 244 -50.10 14.16 2.13
CA ASN A 244 -49.69 13.34 3.26
C ASN A 244 -48.33 12.63 3.07
N SER A 245 -47.60 12.98 2.01
CA SER A 245 -46.44 12.27 1.46
C SER A 245 -45.33 12.01 2.48
N SER A 246 -45.06 12.97 3.36
CA SER A 246 -44.00 12.91 4.38
C SER A 246 -44.27 11.95 5.55
N SER A 247 -45.46 11.33 5.63
CA SER A 247 -45.88 10.54 6.79
C SER A 247 -46.45 9.15 6.49
N ILE A 248 -46.40 8.71 5.24
CA ILE A 248 -46.94 7.40 4.83
C ILE A 248 -45.97 6.28 5.26
N PHE A 249 -44.68 6.40 4.96
CA PHE A 249 -43.67 5.44 5.41
C PHE A 249 -43.19 5.75 6.83
N CYS A 250 -43.06 4.71 7.66
CA CYS A 250 -42.57 4.79 9.03
C CYS A 250 -41.11 4.32 9.09
N ARG A 251 -40.22 5.18 9.60
CA ARG A 251 -38.79 4.90 9.78
C ARG A 251 -38.35 5.30 11.18
N VAL A 252 -38.81 4.54 12.17
CA VAL A 252 -38.55 4.73 13.61
C VAL A 252 -37.74 3.58 14.19
N GLY A 253 -37.33 3.72 15.45
CA GLY A 253 -36.67 2.66 16.21
C GLY A 253 -35.14 2.66 16.13
N THR A 254 -34.55 1.51 16.41
CA THR A 254 -33.12 1.20 16.31
C THR A 254 -32.63 1.29 14.86
N ASP A 255 -31.32 1.34 14.66
CA ASP A 255 -30.77 1.40 13.30
C ASP A 255 -31.06 0.13 12.48
N GLU A 256 -31.23 -1.02 13.15
CA GLU A 256 -31.68 -2.27 12.52
C GLU A 256 -33.13 -2.18 12.04
N GLU A 257 -34.03 -1.62 12.85
CA GLU A 257 -35.44 -1.41 12.48
C GLU A 257 -35.58 -0.39 11.35
N LYS A 258 -34.79 0.68 11.36
CA LYS A 258 -34.73 1.63 10.23
C LYS A 258 -34.24 0.95 8.96
N TYR A 259 -33.22 0.10 9.06
CA TYR A 259 -32.71 -0.66 7.93
C TYR A 259 -33.75 -1.64 7.38
N LYS A 260 -34.52 -2.28 8.27
CA LYS A 260 -35.66 -3.13 7.90
C LYS A 260 -36.76 -2.34 7.18
N ALA A 261 -37.13 -1.18 7.71
CA ALA A 261 -38.10 -0.29 7.08
C ALA A 261 -37.65 0.16 5.67
N ASP A 262 -36.37 0.50 5.52
CA ASP A 262 -35.79 0.88 4.22
C ASP A 262 -35.92 -0.27 3.19
N ARG A 263 -35.77 -1.54 3.61
CA ARG A 263 -35.95 -2.73 2.75
C ARG A 263 -37.41 -3.00 2.43
N LEU A 264 -38.31 -2.83 3.39
CA LEU A 264 -39.76 -3.01 3.22
C LEU A 264 -40.36 -1.97 2.26
N LYS A 265 -39.73 -0.79 2.14
CA LYS A 265 -40.12 0.23 1.17
C LYS A 265 -39.81 -0.17 -0.29
N VAL A 266 -38.72 -0.90 -0.55
CA VAL A 266 -38.21 -1.17 -1.91
C VAL A 266 -39.25 -1.83 -2.84
N PRO A 267 -40.04 -2.84 -2.41
CA PRO A 267 -41.10 -3.43 -3.24
C PRO A 267 -42.13 -2.43 -3.77
N PHE A 268 -42.42 -1.37 -3.01
CA PHE A 268 -43.39 -0.33 -3.39
C PHE A 268 -42.80 0.72 -4.32
N CYS A 269 -41.47 0.91 -4.33
CA CYS A 269 -40.80 1.93 -5.14
C CYS A 269 -41.18 1.81 -6.62
N HIS A 270 -41.54 2.93 -7.22
CA HIS A 270 -41.87 3.03 -8.65
C HIS A 270 -40.76 3.75 -9.42
N GLN A 271 -40.53 3.34 -10.67
CA GLN A 271 -39.45 3.87 -11.53
C GLN A 271 -39.65 5.35 -11.93
N ASP A 272 -40.89 5.81 -11.97
CA ASP A 272 -41.24 7.21 -12.30
C ASP A 272 -41.19 8.14 -11.07
N GLY A 273 -40.97 7.63 -9.87
CA GLY A 273 -40.71 8.45 -8.68
C GLY A 273 -41.62 8.22 -7.47
N ASP A 274 -41.51 9.14 -6.50
CA ASP A 274 -42.13 9.02 -5.19
C ASP A 274 -43.66 9.14 -5.22
N LEU A 275 -44.23 10.06 -6.02
CA LEU A 275 -45.70 10.19 -6.08
C LEU A 275 -46.37 8.92 -6.62
N PHE A 276 -45.76 8.27 -7.62
CA PHE A 276 -46.21 6.97 -8.12
C PHE A 276 -46.04 5.87 -7.08
N THR A 277 -44.94 5.91 -6.32
CA THR A 277 -44.73 4.99 -5.18
C THR A 277 -45.84 5.14 -4.14
N LEU A 278 -46.22 6.37 -3.78
CA LEU A 278 -47.30 6.63 -2.81
C LEU A 278 -48.67 6.20 -3.34
N LEU A 279 -48.92 6.39 -4.64
CA LEU A 279 -50.16 5.96 -5.30
C LEU A 279 -50.27 4.42 -5.30
N ALA A 280 -49.17 3.72 -5.59
CA ALA A 280 -49.10 2.26 -5.53
C ALA A 280 -49.37 1.74 -4.11
N VAL A 281 -48.75 2.34 -3.09
CA VAL A 281 -48.98 1.99 -1.68
C VAL A 281 -50.45 2.11 -1.30
N TYR A 282 -51.13 3.20 -1.71
CA TYR A 282 -52.55 3.37 -1.39
C TYR A 282 -53.42 2.34 -2.09
N LYS A 283 -53.13 2.02 -3.36
CA LYS A 283 -53.86 1.00 -4.11
C LYS A 283 -53.74 -0.37 -3.43
N GLU A 284 -52.53 -0.81 -3.10
CA GLU A 284 -52.32 -2.09 -2.40
C GLU A 284 -52.98 -2.13 -1.02
N TRP A 285 -52.95 -1.00 -0.28
CA TRP A 285 -53.62 -0.90 1.02
C TRP A 285 -55.15 -0.94 0.92
N GLU A 286 -55.73 -0.39 -0.15
CA GLU A 286 -57.17 -0.42 -0.41
C GLU A 286 -57.66 -1.85 -0.70
N ASP A 287 -56.86 -2.61 -1.47
CA ASP A 287 -57.12 -4.01 -1.85
C ASP A 287 -57.00 -4.99 -0.67
N GLU A 288 -56.46 -4.58 0.48
CA GLU A 288 -56.42 -5.37 1.71
C GLU A 288 -57.75 -5.25 2.49
N HIS A 289 -58.45 -6.37 2.71
CA HIS A 289 -59.82 -6.38 3.23
C HIS A 289 -59.95 -6.91 4.66
N GLU A 290 -59.02 -7.75 5.13
CA GLU A 290 -59.19 -8.45 6.42
C GLU A 290 -58.46 -7.75 7.57
N ASN A 291 -57.25 -7.21 7.35
CA ASN A 291 -56.47 -6.63 8.45
C ASN A 291 -55.49 -5.52 8.04
N ARG A 292 -56.04 -4.39 7.55
CA ARG A 292 -55.29 -3.20 7.09
C ARG A 292 -54.27 -2.66 8.09
N ASN A 293 -54.57 -2.68 9.40
CA ASN A 293 -53.63 -2.20 10.42
C ASN A 293 -52.41 -3.12 10.56
N THR A 294 -52.63 -4.43 10.51
CA THR A 294 -51.55 -5.42 10.57
C THR A 294 -50.70 -5.36 9.31
N TRP A 295 -51.33 -5.21 8.14
CA TRP A 295 -50.61 -4.98 6.88
C TRP A 295 -49.73 -3.73 6.93
N CYS A 296 -50.24 -2.62 7.46
CA CYS A 296 -49.44 -1.40 7.64
C CYS A 296 -48.23 -1.64 8.55
N TRP A 297 -48.41 -2.34 9.68
CA TRP A 297 -47.31 -2.65 10.59
C TRP A 297 -46.25 -3.54 9.93
N GLN A 298 -46.66 -4.59 9.23
CA GLN A 298 -45.75 -5.51 8.53
C GLN A 298 -44.93 -4.83 7.43
N ASN A 299 -45.48 -3.78 6.79
CA ASN A 299 -44.84 -3.05 5.69
C ASN A 299 -44.18 -1.74 6.12
N SER A 300 -44.07 -1.45 7.43
CA SER A 300 -43.54 -0.17 7.93
C SER A 300 -44.28 1.06 7.38
N ILE A 301 -45.61 0.98 7.31
CA ILE A 301 -46.50 2.05 6.86
C ILE A 301 -47.31 2.59 8.05
N ASN A 302 -47.56 3.90 8.07
CA ASN A 302 -48.35 4.52 9.11
C ASN A 302 -49.86 4.33 8.87
N ALA A 303 -50.47 3.39 9.61
CA ALA A 303 -51.91 3.10 9.51
C ALA A 303 -52.82 4.30 9.83
N LYS A 304 -52.38 5.25 10.65
CA LYS A 304 -53.15 6.47 10.96
C LYS A 304 -53.15 7.40 9.75
N THR A 305 -51.99 7.58 9.11
CA THR A 305 -51.88 8.37 7.88
C THR A 305 -52.74 7.79 6.76
N MET A 306 -52.75 6.47 6.57
CA MET A 306 -53.57 5.83 5.52
C MET A 306 -55.07 6.03 5.74
N ARG A 307 -55.56 5.87 6.98
CA ARG A 307 -56.96 6.18 7.32
C ARG A 307 -57.32 7.64 7.06
N ARG A 308 -56.43 8.56 7.43
CA ARG A 308 -56.62 9.98 7.13
C ARG A 308 -56.67 10.27 5.63
N CYS A 309 -55.85 9.59 4.82
CA CYS A 309 -55.96 9.69 3.36
C CYS A 309 -57.34 9.21 2.88
N GLN A 310 -57.85 8.09 3.40
CA GLN A 310 -59.18 7.56 3.07
C GLN A 310 -60.31 8.54 3.47
N GLU A 311 -60.23 9.14 4.66
CA GLU A 311 -61.16 10.18 5.11
C GLU A 311 -61.11 11.39 4.18
N THR A 312 -59.91 11.87 3.84
CA THR A 312 -59.70 13.00 2.90
C THR A 312 -60.30 12.69 1.53
N ILE A 313 -60.11 11.48 1.01
CA ILE A 313 -60.68 11.04 -0.28
C ILE A 313 -62.21 11.08 -0.21
N SER A 314 -62.79 10.56 0.88
CA SER A 314 -64.25 10.56 1.08
C SER A 314 -64.82 11.98 1.13
N ASP A 315 -64.13 12.89 1.82
CA ASP A 315 -64.51 14.30 1.91
C ASP A 315 -64.41 15.00 0.53
N LEU A 316 -63.34 14.73 -0.22
CA LEU A 316 -63.16 15.25 -1.57
C LEU A 316 -64.22 14.72 -2.54
N GLU A 317 -64.53 13.42 -2.50
CA GLU A 317 -65.60 12.82 -3.32
C GLU A 317 -66.97 13.43 -2.99
N ASN A 318 -67.26 13.64 -1.71
CA ASN A 318 -68.48 14.31 -1.28
C ASN A 318 -68.51 15.77 -1.77
N CYS A 319 -67.42 16.52 -1.62
CA CYS A 319 -67.32 17.88 -2.12
C CYS A 319 -67.52 17.95 -3.64
N LEU A 320 -66.89 17.05 -4.39
CA LEU A 320 -67.01 16.96 -5.85
C LEU A 320 -68.45 16.66 -6.30
N ARG A 321 -69.14 15.76 -5.57
CA ARG A 321 -70.54 15.42 -5.85
C ARG A 321 -71.46 16.61 -5.61
N HIS A 322 -71.33 17.33 -4.50
CA HIS A 322 -72.26 18.39 -4.10
C HIS A 322 -71.97 19.74 -4.77
N GLU A 323 -70.70 20.14 -4.88
CA GLU A 323 -70.30 21.47 -5.37
C GLU A 323 -70.13 21.53 -6.90
N LEU A 324 -69.68 20.41 -7.49
CA LEU A 324 -69.30 20.31 -8.89
C LEU A 324 -70.13 19.30 -9.70
N ASN A 325 -71.04 18.53 -9.08
CA ASN A 325 -71.81 17.45 -9.71
C ASN A 325 -70.94 16.40 -10.41
N ILE A 326 -69.74 16.12 -9.87
CA ILE A 326 -68.81 15.13 -10.41
C ILE A 326 -68.89 13.85 -9.57
N ILE A 327 -69.15 12.72 -10.23
CA ILE A 327 -69.11 11.39 -9.61
C ILE A 327 -67.77 10.72 -9.94
N VAL A 328 -67.09 10.27 -8.89
CA VAL A 328 -65.83 9.53 -8.97
C VAL A 328 -66.14 8.03 -9.00
N PRO A 329 -65.61 7.27 -9.97
CA PRO A 329 -65.80 5.82 -10.03
C PRO A 329 -64.96 5.11 -8.96
N SER A 330 -65.39 3.91 -8.55
CA SER A 330 -64.68 3.09 -7.57
C SER A 330 -63.53 2.25 -8.15
N TYR A 331 -63.44 2.10 -9.47
CA TYR A 331 -62.41 1.30 -10.14
C TYR A 331 -61.15 2.13 -10.47
N TRP A 332 -60.03 1.43 -10.60
CA TRP A 332 -58.74 1.98 -11.05
C TRP A 332 -58.56 1.78 -12.55
N CYS A 333 -58.07 2.81 -13.24
CA CYS A 333 -57.57 2.74 -14.61
C CYS A 333 -56.05 2.51 -14.65
N TRP A 334 -55.33 3.01 -13.65
CA TRP A 334 -53.87 2.90 -13.57
C TRP A 334 -53.40 1.62 -12.86
N ASN A 335 -52.31 1.03 -13.35
CA ASN A 335 -51.68 -0.15 -12.78
C ASN A 335 -50.17 0.08 -12.56
N PRO A 336 -49.65 -0.01 -11.31
CA PRO A 336 -48.21 0.18 -11.04
C PRO A 336 -47.29 -0.91 -11.60
N GLU A 337 -47.82 -2.07 -12.00
CA GLU A 337 -47.00 -3.19 -12.49
C GLU A 337 -46.72 -3.13 -13.99
N GLU A 338 -47.46 -2.29 -14.73
CA GLU A 338 -47.34 -2.17 -16.18
C GLU A 338 -47.12 -0.71 -16.57
N SER A 339 -46.11 -0.44 -17.41
CA SER A 339 -45.94 0.89 -17.99
C SER A 339 -47.04 1.12 -19.03
N THR A 340 -47.97 2.01 -18.72
CA THR A 340 -49.14 2.33 -19.53
C THR A 340 -49.10 3.76 -20.09
N VAL A 341 -50.06 4.10 -20.95
CA VAL A 341 -50.29 5.49 -21.38
C VAL A 341 -50.65 6.40 -20.19
N HIS A 342 -51.24 5.82 -19.13
CA HIS A 342 -51.63 6.57 -17.94
C HIS A 342 -50.43 7.12 -17.17
N ASP A 343 -49.27 6.45 -17.17
CA ASP A 343 -48.04 6.97 -16.54
C ASP A 343 -47.56 8.27 -17.20
N LYS A 344 -47.56 8.32 -18.53
CA LYS A 344 -47.22 9.53 -19.29
C LYS A 344 -48.21 10.66 -19.00
N LEU A 345 -49.50 10.35 -18.91
CA LEU A 345 -50.53 11.34 -18.59
C LEU A 345 -50.37 11.88 -17.18
N LEU A 346 -50.18 11.01 -16.18
CA LEU A 346 -49.96 11.40 -14.79
C LEU A 346 -48.69 12.24 -14.64
N LYS A 347 -47.57 11.87 -15.27
CA LYS A 347 -46.34 12.69 -15.30
C LYS A 347 -46.60 14.08 -15.84
N ARG A 348 -47.34 14.20 -16.95
CA ARG A 348 -47.72 15.49 -17.54
C ARG A 348 -48.59 16.32 -16.61
N ILE A 349 -49.57 15.72 -15.94
CA ILE A 349 -50.48 16.40 -15.00
C ILE A 349 -49.74 16.87 -13.75
N ILE A 350 -48.87 16.02 -13.18
CA ILE A 350 -48.04 16.41 -12.03
C ILE A 350 -47.16 17.59 -12.44
N LEU A 351 -46.52 17.54 -13.61
CA LEU A 351 -45.70 18.63 -14.12
C LEU A 351 -46.49 19.94 -14.31
N THR A 352 -47.69 19.90 -14.91
CA THR A 352 -48.50 21.13 -15.11
C THR A 352 -48.91 21.78 -13.79
N SER A 353 -49.17 20.97 -12.77
CA SER A 353 -49.54 21.46 -11.43
C SER A 353 -48.36 21.97 -10.58
N LEU A 354 -47.14 21.53 -10.90
CA LEU A 354 -45.90 21.82 -10.16
C LEU A 354 -44.85 22.48 -11.07
N SER A 355 -45.29 23.29 -12.04
CA SER A 355 -44.43 23.94 -13.04
C SER A 355 -43.34 24.84 -12.46
N GLY A 356 -43.53 25.36 -11.25
CA GLY A 356 -42.51 26.12 -10.51
C GLY A 356 -41.47 25.28 -9.77
N ASN A 357 -41.65 23.95 -9.67
CA ASN A 357 -40.84 23.05 -8.87
C ASN A 357 -40.08 22.03 -9.74
N ILE A 358 -39.32 22.53 -10.71
CA ILE A 358 -38.57 21.70 -11.65
C ILE A 358 -37.07 21.77 -11.34
N ALA A 359 -36.38 20.64 -11.43
CA ALA A 359 -34.94 20.56 -11.33
C ALA A 359 -34.33 19.71 -12.45
N MET A 360 -33.15 20.12 -12.92
CA MET A 360 -32.38 19.46 -13.97
C MET A 360 -31.20 18.71 -13.38
N PHE A 361 -30.93 17.48 -13.81
CA PHE A 361 -29.75 16.76 -13.37
C PHE A 361 -28.47 17.47 -13.82
N SER A 362 -27.58 17.78 -12.89
CA SER A 362 -26.36 18.55 -13.17
C SER A 362 -25.30 17.76 -13.98
N GLY A 363 -25.54 16.48 -14.28
CA GLY A 363 -24.61 15.58 -14.98
C GLY A 363 -23.76 14.72 -14.05
N HIS A 364 -23.76 14.99 -12.74
CA HIS A 364 -22.99 14.24 -11.74
C HIS A 364 -23.71 14.15 -10.38
N GLU A 365 -23.68 12.97 -9.75
CA GLU A 365 -24.40 12.69 -8.48
C GLU A 365 -23.97 13.60 -7.32
N ARG A 366 -22.67 13.90 -7.22
CA ARG A 366 -22.11 14.80 -6.19
C ARG A 366 -22.77 16.17 -6.19
N PHE A 367 -23.11 16.70 -7.37
CA PHE A 367 -23.74 18.02 -7.51
C PHE A 367 -25.27 17.92 -7.55
N GLY A 368 -25.81 16.73 -7.84
CA GLY A 368 -27.23 16.44 -7.76
C GLY A 368 -28.01 17.10 -8.90
N TYR A 369 -29.03 17.86 -8.53
CA TYR A 369 -29.98 18.51 -9.42
C TYR A 369 -29.95 20.02 -9.23
N GLN A 370 -29.98 20.78 -10.31
CA GLN A 370 -30.07 22.22 -10.33
C GLN A 370 -31.53 22.66 -10.43
N VAL A 371 -32.02 23.36 -9.42
CA VAL A 371 -33.41 23.85 -9.36
C VAL A 371 -33.55 25.09 -10.24
N ILE A 372 -34.45 25.06 -11.23
CA ILE A 372 -34.54 26.12 -12.26
C ILE A 372 -34.87 27.49 -11.65
N SER A 373 -35.77 27.53 -10.66
CA SER A 373 -36.25 28.80 -10.08
C SER A 373 -35.21 29.53 -9.21
N THR A 374 -34.21 28.80 -8.69
CA THR A 374 -33.24 29.32 -7.71
C THR A 374 -31.80 29.22 -8.14
N ASP A 375 -31.54 28.53 -9.26
CA ASP A 375 -30.20 28.17 -9.72
C ASP A 375 -29.40 27.35 -8.69
N GLN A 376 -30.08 26.73 -7.72
CA GLN A 376 -29.45 26.06 -6.59
C GLN A 376 -29.23 24.57 -6.87
N ALA A 377 -28.03 24.07 -6.57
CA ALA A 377 -27.71 22.64 -6.60
C ALA A 377 -28.21 21.92 -5.33
N VAL A 378 -29.07 20.91 -5.52
CA VAL A 378 -29.76 20.17 -4.47
C VAL A 378 -29.75 18.67 -4.80
N LYS A 379 -29.55 17.82 -3.80
CA LYS A 379 -29.51 16.36 -4.00
C LYS A 379 -30.90 15.74 -3.88
N LEU A 380 -31.10 14.56 -4.48
CA LEU A 380 -32.27 13.75 -4.16
C LEU A 380 -32.21 13.30 -2.70
N HIS A 381 -33.34 13.35 -2.00
CA HIS A 381 -33.42 12.78 -0.66
C HIS A 381 -33.09 11.27 -0.71
N PRO A 382 -32.35 10.70 0.26
CA PRO A 382 -31.97 9.28 0.24
C PRO A 382 -33.14 8.29 0.20
N SER A 383 -34.35 8.73 0.54
CA SER A 383 -35.56 7.90 0.45
C SER A 383 -36.21 7.90 -0.94
N CYS A 384 -35.72 8.68 -1.90
CA CYS A 384 -36.33 8.82 -3.23
C CYS A 384 -36.32 7.47 -3.96
N SER A 385 -37.46 7.08 -4.53
CA SER A 385 -37.58 5.79 -5.25
C SER A 385 -36.65 5.70 -6.45
N LEU A 386 -36.33 6.82 -7.11
CA LEU A 386 -35.44 6.87 -8.28
C LEU A 386 -34.04 6.30 -7.98
N LEU A 387 -33.54 6.49 -6.74
CA LEU A 387 -32.24 5.97 -6.30
C LEU A 387 -32.21 4.43 -6.22
N ILE A 388 -33.37 3.80 -5.99
CA ILE A 388 -33.52 2.34 -5.96
C ILE A 388 -33.43 1.74 -7.37
N TYR A 389 -33.79 2.51 -8.38
CA TYR A 389 -33.67 2.14 -9.79
C TYR A 389 -32.37 2.64 -10.42
N ASP A 390 -31.55 3.39 -9.67
CA ASP A 390 -30.44 4.19 -10.20
C ASP A 390 -30.84 5.08 -11.40
N SER A 391 -32.11 5.46 -11.45
CA SER A 391 -32.63 6.33 -12.48
C SER A 391 -32.19 7.75 -12.16
N LYS A 392 -31.49 8.38 -13.10
CA LYS A 392 -31.09 9.79 -13.05
C LYS A 392 -31.78 10.50 -14.19
N PRO A 393 -33.12 10.64 -14.13
CA PRO A 393 -33.85 11.36 -15.16
C PRO A 393 -33.29 12.77 -15.26
N GLU A 394 -33.18 13.25 -16.50
CA GLU A 394 -32.62 14.56 -16.79
C GLU A 394 -33.43 15.68 -16.15
N TRP A 395 -34.75 15.51 -16.11
CA TRP A 395 -35.68 16.46 -15.52
C TRP A 395 -36.51 15.77 -14.44
N VAL A 396 -36.66 16.44 -13.32
CA VAL A 396 -37.53 16.00 -12.23
C VAL A 396 -38.42 17.13 -11.73
N VAL A 397 -39.60 16.76 -11.26
CA VAL A 397 -40.49 17.63 -10.50
C VAL A 397 -40.46 17.20 -9.04
N PHE A 398 -40.54 18.16 -8.11
CA PHE A 398 -40.50 17.91 -6.67
C PHE A 398 -41.59 18.69 -5.93
N THR A 399 -41.94 18.26 -4.71
CA THR A 399 -42.98 18.94 -3.92
C THR A 399 -42.42 20.01 -2.99
N GLU A 400 -41.34 19.70 -2.28
CA GLU A 400 -40.72 20.57 -1.27
C GLU A 400 -39.20 20.39 -1.21
N ILE A 401 -38.50 21.39 -0.65
CA ILE A 401 -37.07 21.29 -0.32
C ILE A 401 -36.93 21.11 1.19
N LEU A 402 -36.32 20.00 1.59
CA LEU A 402 -35.95 19.75 2.98
C LEU A 402 -34.57 20.34 3.27
N SER A 403 -34.51 21.33 4.16
CA SER A 403 -33.26 21.98 4.57
C SER A 403 -32.81 21.47 5.94
N VAL A 404 -31.96 20.44 5.94
CA VAL A 404 -31.17 19.98 7.10
C VAL A 404 -29.71 20.47 6.91
N PRO A 405 -28.64 19.96 7.57
CA PRO A 405 -27.27 20.40 7.26
C PRO A 405 -26.92 20.33 5.77
N ASN A 406 -27.60 19.46 5.02
CA ASN A 406 -27.66 19.46 3.56
C ASN A 406 -29.09 19.71 3.09
N GLN A 407 -29.26 20.18 1.85
CA GLN A 407 -30.57 20.33 1.22
C GLN A 407 -30.91 19.13 0.33
N TYR A 408 -32.19 18.74 0.36
CA TYR A 408 -32.71 17.61 -0.40
C TYR A 408 -34.04 17.92 -1.09
N LEU A 409 -34.18 17.44 -2.32
CA LEU A 409 -35.46 17.40 -3.03
C LEU A 409 -36.30 16.24 -2.47
N VAL A 410 -37.57 16.51 -2.13
CA VAL A 410 -38.49 15.55 -1.51
C VAL A 410 -39.73 15.33 -2.36
N CYS A 411 -40.18 14.07 -2.41
CA CYS A 411 -41.29 13.59 -3.22
C CYS A 411 -41.05 13.93 -4.70
N VAL A 412 -40.06 13.24 -5.28
CA VAL A 412 -39.52 13.55 -6.61
C VAL A 412 -40.12 12.61 -7.66
N THR A 413 -40.55 13.17 -8.80
CA THR A 413 -41.10 12.43 -9.93
C THR A 413 -40.32 12.76 -11.21
N ALA A 414 -40.00 11.74 -12.00
CA ALA A 414 -39.33 11.89 -13.29
C ALA A 414 -40.23 12.58 -14.32
N ILE A 415 -39.65 13.43 -15.16
CA ILE A 415 -40.37 14.15 -16.21
C ILE A 415 -39.91 13.63 -17.58
N ASP A 416 -40.88 13.42 -18.48
CA ASP A 416 -40.60 13.14 -19.89
C ASP A 416 -40.28 14.46 -20.63
N PRO A 417 -39.21 14.53 -21.45
CA PRO A 417 -38.81 15.76 -22.15
C PRO A 417 -39.94 16.38 -22.99
N ASP A 418 -40.73 15.56 -23.67
CA ASP A 418 -41.86 16.01 -24.49
C ASP A 418 -42.91 16.82 -23.69
N ALA A 419 -43.11 16.45 -22.42
CA ALA A 419 -44.05 17.14 -21.54
C ALA A 419 -43.50 18.51 -21.10
N LEU A 420 -42.19 18.63 -20.92
CA LEU A 420 -41.53 19.87 -20.53
C LEU A 420 -41.67 20.96 -21.59
N CYS A 421 -41.55 20.58 -22.87
CA CYS A 421 -41.69 21.46 -24.02
C CYS A 421 -43.08 22.13 -24.13
N SER A 422 -44.10 21.55 -23.49
CA SER A 422 -45.45 22.12 -23.46
C SER A 422 -45.62 23.27 -22.47
N ILE A 423 -44.67 23.43 -21.54
CA ILE A 423 -44.74 24.41 -20.44
C ILE A 423 -43.63 25.45 -20.56
N HIS A 424 -42.42 25.02 -20.92
CA HIS A 424 -41.27 25.89 -21.09
C HIS A 424 -40.84 25.98 -22.57
N PRO A 425 -40.43 27.17 -23.04
CA PRO A 425 -39.99 27.34 -24.42
C PRO A 425 -38.67 26.60 -24.66
N MET A 426 -38.56 25.91 -25.81
CA MET A 426 -37.37 25.13 -26.19
C MET A 426 -36.02 25.87 -26.06
N PRO A 427 -35.90 27.18 -26.38
CA PRO A 427 -34.64 27.90 -26.18
C PRO A 427 -34.16 27.94 -24.72
N LEU A 428 -35.08 28.01 -23.75
CA LEU A 428 -34.74 28.00 -22.32
C LEU A 428 -34.21 26.61 -21.90
N ILE A 429 -34.85 25.55 -22.38
CA ILE A 429 -34.43 24.16 -22.13
C ILE A 429 -33.02 23.93 -22.70
N GLN A 430 -32.77 24.33 -23.95
CA GLN A 430 -31.45 24.22 -24.59
C GLN A 430 -30.37 25.06 -23.89
N GLN A 431 -30.72 26.23 -23.33
CA GLN A 431 -29.78 27.03 -22.54
C GLN A 431 -29.42 26.34 -21.22
N LEU A 432 -30.38 25.72 -20.54
CA LEU A 432 -30.17 24.97 -19.31
C LEU A 432 -29.35 23.69 -19.56
N GLU A 433 -29.62 22.97 -20.65
CA GLU A 433 -28.86 21.78 -21.05
C GLU A 433 -27.37 22.08 -21.27
N LYS A 434 -27.02 23.28 -21.75
CA LYS A 434 -25.61 23.72 -21.87
C LYS A 434 -24.90 23.90 -20.53
N LEU A 435 -25.64 24.05 -19.43
CA LEU A 435 -25.08 24.17 -18.07
C LEU A 435 -24.77 22.81 -17.44
N LYS A 436 -25.29 21.72 -18.03
CA LYS A 436 -25.06 20.33 -17.62
C LYS A 436 -23.58 19.97 -17.81
N LEU A 437 -23.04 19.22 -16.85
CA LEU A 437 -21.71 18.65 -16.99
C LEU A 437 -21.75 17.53 -18.05
N GLN A 438 -20.89 17.65 -19.04
CA GLN A 438 -20.60 16.61 -20.00
C GLN A 438 -19.67 15.57 -19.39
N VAL A 439 -19.86 14.32 -19.81
CA VAL A 439 -19.05 13.18 -19.35
C VAL A 439 -18.16 12.73 -20.50
N LYS A 440 -16.85 12.68 -20.27
CA LYS A 440 -15.89 12.11 -21.24
C LYS A 440 -15.09 11.01 -20.57
N VAL A 441 -14.99 9.85 -21.22
CA VAL A 441 -14.33 8.66 -20.66
C VAL A 441 -13.03 8.39 -21.40
N ILE A 442 -11.94 8.28 -20.65
CA ILE A 442 -10.65 7.79 -21.13
C ILE A 442 -10.57 6.30 -20.79
N SER A 443 -10.62 5.45 -21.81
CA SER A 443 -10.58 3.99 -21.67
C SER A 443 -9.25 3.40 -22.16
N GLY A 444 -9.07 2.09 -21.96
CA GLY A 444 -7.86 1.39 -22.41
C GLY A 444 -6.66 1.50 -21.49
N LEU A 445 -6.82 2.07 -20.29
CA LEU A 445 -5.74 2.28 -19.34
C LEU A 445 -5.35 0.99 -18.60
N GLY A 446 -4.12 0.96 -18.10
CA GLY A 446 -3.59 -0.13 -17.27
C GLY A 446 -3.80 0.13 -15.78
N TYR A 447 -3.82 -0.92 -14.95
CA TYR A 447 -4.11 -0.80 -13.52
C TYR A 447 -3.01 -0.03 -12.78
N ASN A 448 -1.76 -0.31 -13.13
CA ASN A 448 -0.61 0.34 -12.50
C ASN A 448 -0.50 1.81 -12.91
N LEU A 449 -0.88 2.13 -14.15
CA LEU A 449 -1.01 3.51 -14.62
C LEU A 449 -2.04 4.30 -13.80
N LEU A 450 -3.25 3.76 -13.63
CA LEU A 450 -4.30 4.40 -12.83
C LEU A 450 -3.87 4.60 -11.38
N ARG A 451 -3.18 3.62 -10.79
CA ARG A 451 -2.68 3.72 -9.42
C ARG A 451 -1.62 4.83 -9.28
N LYS A 452 -0.72 4.99 -10.25
CA LYS A 452 0.25 6.10 -10.28
C LYS A 452 -0.46 7.45 -10.48
N PHE A 453 -1.42 7.51 -11.39
CA PHE A 453 -2.24 8.70 -11.64
C PHE A 453 -2.99 9.16 -10.38
N CYS A 454 -3.60 8.24 -9.63
CA CYS A 454 -4.27 8.58 -8.36
C CYS A 454 -3.28 8.97 -7.25
N GLY A 455 -2.10 8.35 -7.23
CA GLY A 455 -1.11 8.50 -6.16
C GLY A 455 -1.54 7.81 -4.85
N LYS A 456 -0.73 7.97 -3.79
CA LYS A 456 -1.05 7.41 -2.46
C LYS A 456 -2.33 8.06 -1.93
N SER A 457 -3.34 7.24 -1.59
CA SER A 457 -4.64 7.69 -1.08
C SER A 457 -5.38 8.71 -1.96
N GLY A 458 -5.12 8.76 -3.28
CA GLY A 458 -5.79 9.69 -4.20
C GLY A 458 -5.26 11.13 -4.20
N GLN A 459 -4.12 11.40 -3.55
CA GLN A 459 -3.57 12.75 -3.44
C GLN A 459 -3.21 13.38 -4.79
N ASN A 460 -2.69 12.61 -5.75
CA ASN A 460 -2.30 13.15 -7.06
C ASN A 460 -3.55 13.49 -7.90
N GLN A 461 -4.58 12.64 -7.84
CA GLN A 461 -5.89 12.93 -8.45
C GLN A 461 -6.52 14.19 -7.86
N GLN A 462 -6.51 14.35 -6.53
CA GLN A 462 -7.03 15.55 -5.86
C GLN A 462 -6.31 16.82 -6.31
N LYS A 463 -4.97 16.78 -6.42
CA LYS A 463 -4.18 17.92 -6.93
C LYS A 463 -4.56 18.30 -8.36
N ILE A 464 -4.77 17.32 -9.24
CA ILE A 464 -5.22 17.56 -10.61
C ILE A 464 -6.62 18.19 -10.61
N ILE A 465 -7.54 17.68 -9.79
CA ILE A 465 -8.88 18.26 -9.65
C ILE A 465 -8.79 19.72 -9.18
N SER A 466 -8.01 20.02 -8.14
CA SER A 466 -7.84 21.40 -7.63
C SER A 466 -7.26 22.33 -8.70
N LEU A 467 -6.26 21.88 -9.45
CA LEU A 467 -5.66 22.66 -10.54
C LEU A 467 -6.70 22.96 -11.65
N LEU A 468 -7.49 21.95 -12.04
CA LEU A 468 -8.56 22.14 -13.02
C LEU A 468 -9.64 23.11 -12.49
N GLN A 469 -10.05 22.98 -11.23
CA GLN A 469 -11.05 23.86 -10.63
C GLN A 469 -10.58 25.32 -10.58
N GLU A 470 -9.30 25.56 -10.26
CA GLU A 470 -8.69 26.90 -10.26
C GLU A 470 -8.54 27.47 -11.68
N GLU A 471 -8.07 26.66 -12.64
CA GLU A 471 -7.86 27.09 -14.03
C GLU A 471 -9.17 27.47 -14.73
N PHE A 472 -10.22 26.66 -14.56
CA PHE A 472 -11.52 26.89 -15.20
C PHE A 472 -12.50 27.73 -14.35
N ARG A 473 -12.13 28.05 -13.10
CA ARG A 473 -13.00 28.74 -12.12
C ARG A 473 -14.38 28.09 -11.99
N ASP A 474 -14.42 26.76 -12.03
CA ASP A 474 -15.64 25.97 -11.90
C ASP A 474 -15.38 24.78 -10.96
N ASP A 475 -15.88 24.89 -9.73
CA ASP A 475 -15.77 23.85 -8.68
C ASP A 475 -16.42 22.52 -9.09
N ARG A 476 -17.23 22.52 -10.16
CA ARG A 476 -17.92 21.33 -10.65
C ARG A 476 -17.06 20.48 -11.59
N VAL A 477 -15.91 20.99 -12.04
CA VAL A 477 -14.95 20.19 -12.80
C VAL A 477 -14.36 19.12 -11.89
N THR A 478 -14.51 17.86 -12.28
CA THR A 478 -14.02 16.72 -11.47
C THR A 478 -13.55 15.57 -12.35
N VAL A 479 -12.67 14.75 -11.79
CA VAL A 479 -12.07 13.58 -12.43
C VAL A 479 -12.27 12.39 -11.51
N GLU A 480 -12.92 11.34 -12.00
CA GLU A 480 -13.13 10.09 -11.27
C GLU A 480 -12.37 8.94 -11.92
N VAL A 481 -11.93 7.97 -11.12
CA VAL A 481 -11.17 6.81 -11.61
C VAL A 481 -11.92 5.53 -11.30
N ASP A 482 -12.31 4.81 -12.35
CA ASP A 482 -12.91 3.49 -12.25
C ASP A 482 -11.84 2.41 -12.46
N PHE A 483 -11.33 1.87 -11.35
CA PHE A 483 -10.33 0.80 -11.37
C PHE A 483 -10.86 -0.53 -11.94
N ARG A 484 -12.18 -0.78 -11.92
CA ARG A 484 -12.77 -2.04 -12.40
C ARG A 484 -12.83 -2.04 -13.92
N ASN A 485 -13.32 -0.95 -14.51
CA ASN A 485 -13.38 -0.79 -15.96
C ASN A 485 -12.06 -0.27 -16.57
N LYS A 486 -11.13 0.17 -15.71
CA LYS A 486 -9.85 0.78 -16.07
C LYS A 486 -10.04 2.06 -16.88
N GLU A 487 -10.91 2.91 -16.39
CA GLU A 487 -11.35 4.14 -17.03
C GLU A 487 -11.10 5.36 -16.13
N VAL A 488 -10.79 6.50 -16.74
CA VAL A 488 -10.84 7.81 -16.09
C VAL A 488 -12.02 8.59 -16.66
N VAL A 489 -12.93 9.02 -15.81
CA VAL A 489 -14.17 9.70 -16.17
C VAL A 489 -14.04 11.17 -15.82
N LEU A 490 -14.19 12.03 -16.83
CA LEU A 490 -14.06 13.48 -16.73
C LEU A 490 -15.43 14.12 -16.75
N PHE A 491 -15.60 15.13 -15.91
CA PHE A 491 -16.83 15.91 -15.82
C PHE A 491 -16.48 17.39 -15.90
N ALA A 492 -17.03 18.08 -16.91
CA ALA A 492 -16.84 19.52 -17.13
C ALA A 492 -17.98 20.08 -18.00
N LYS A 493 -18.12 21.40 -18.08
CA LYS A 493 -19.01 22.03 -19.06
C LYS A 493 -18.61 21.68 -20.50
N GLU A 494 -19.55 21.71 -21.42
CA GLU A 494 -19.32 21.42 -22.84
C GLU A 494 -18.18 22.25 -23.46
N GLN A 495 -18.08 23.53 -23.09
CA GLN A 495 -17.03 24.44 -23.56
C GLN A 495 -15.61 24.09 -23.04
N ASP A 496 -15.52 23.40 -21.89
CA ASP A 496 -14.26 23.18 -21.16
C ASP A 496 -13.78 21.72 -21.25
N ILE A 497 -14.67 20.77 -21.58
CA ILE A 497 -14.39 19.32 -21.55
C ILE A 497 -13.21 18.89 -22.43
N GLU A 498 -13.00 19.53 -23.58
CA GLU A 498 -11.87 19.22 -24.47
C GLU A 498 -10.54 19.68 -23.88
N LYS A 499 -10.52 20.84 -23.20
CA LYS A 499 -9.31 21.35 -22.53
C LYS A 499 -9.00 20.52 -21.29
N VAL A 500 -10.01 20.19 -20.48
CA VAL A 500 -9.88 19.29 -19.32
C VAL A 500 -9.36 17.92 -19.78
N PHE A 501 -9.88 17.39 -20.88
CA PHE A 501 -9.37 16.16 -21.48
C PHE A 501 -7.90 16.27 -21.87
N GLY A 502 -7.48 17.36 -22.51
CA GLY A 502 -6.08 17.61 -22.84
C GLY A 502 -5.17 17.53 -21.60
N ILE A 503 -5.47 18.32 -20.56
CA ILE A 503 -4.67 18.37 -19.33
C ILE A 503 -4.59 17.01 -18.63
N VAL A 504 -5.72 16.30 -18.51
CA VAL A 504 -5.75 14.99 -17.84
C VAL A 504 -5.07 13.91 -18.68
N ASN A 505 -5.24 13.95 -20.01
CA ASN A 505 -4.57 13.03 -20.92
C ASN A 505 -3.05 13.26 -20.92
N ASP A 506 -2.59 14.50 -20.86
CA ASP A 506 -1.16 14.82 -20.76
C ASP A 506 -0.58 14.33 -19.43
N ALA A 507 -1.33 14.50 -18.33
CA ALA A 507 -0.93 13.95 -17.03
C ALA A 507 -0.88 12.41 -17.04
N LEU A 508 -1.84 11.74 -17.69
CA LEU A 508 -1.84 10.28 -17.87
C LEU A 508 -0.69 9.81 -18.76
N GLU A 509 -0.43 10.51 -19.87
CA GLU A 509 0.66 10.17 -20.80
C GLU A 509 2.04 10.38 -20.16
N CYS A 510 2.18 11.38 -19.29
CA CYS A 510 3.37 11.58 -18.48
C CYS A 510 3.67 10.36 -17.59
N GLU A 511 2.66 9.89 -16.84
CA GLU A 511 2.77 8.70 -15.98
C GLU A 511 2.98 7.42 -16.80
N ALA A 512 2.34 7.32 -17.98
CA ALA A 512 2.50 6.19 -18.90
C ALA A 512 3.92 6.13 -19.49
N ARG A 513 4.47 7.28 -19.89
CA ARG A 513 5.86 7.41 -20.36
C ARG A 513 6.85 7.00 -19.28
N MET A 514 6.62 7.42 -18.04
CA MET A 514 7.43 7.03 -16.88
C MET A 514 7.35 5.52 -16.58
N LEU A 515 6.19 4.88 -16.77
CA LEU A 515 6.07 3.42 -16.67
C LEU A 515 6.81 2.68 -17.77
N ARG A 516 6.83 3.21 -19.00
CA ARG A 516 7.54 2.59 -20.13
C ARG A 516 9.05 2.65 -19.98
N ASN A 517 9.56 3.74 -19.43
CA ASN A 517 10.99 3.98 -19.27
C ASN A 517 11.57 3.36 -17.98
N GLU A 518 10.73 2.82 -17.11
CA GLU A 518 11.15 2.26 -15.82
C GLU A 518 12.20 1.16 -16.02
N CYS A 519 13.38 1.37 -15.42
CA CYS A 519 14.45 0.37 -15.38
C CYS A 519 14.75 -0.08 -13.96
N LEU A 520 15.20 -1.33 -13.83
CA LEU A 520 15.70 -1.93 -12.58
C LEU A 520 17.22 -2.00 -12.59
N GLU A 521 17.82 -1.37 -11.59
CA GLU A 521 19.24 -1.50 -11.30
C GLU A 521 19.49 -2.77 -10.47
N LYS A 522 20.34 -3.66 -10.98
CA LYS A 522 20.66 -4.95 -10.35
C LYS A 522 22.16 -5.16 -10.30
N SER A 523 22.67 -5.53 -9.13
CA SER A 523 24.04 -6.00 -8.96
C SER A 523 24.18 -7.42 -9.47
N LEU A 524 25.21 -7.69 -10.28
CA LEU A 524 25.45 -9.03 -10.84
C LEU A 524 25.81 -10.08 -9.77
N PHE A 525 26.31 -9.64 -8.61
CA PHE A 525 26.64 -10.50 -7.46
C PHE A 525 26.52 -9.72 -6.14
N SER A 526 26.45 -10.44 -5.02
CA SER A 526 26.43 -9.84 -3.68
C SER A 526 27.83 -9.42 -3.24
N GLY A 527 28.09 -8.12 -3.11
CA GLY A 527 29.36 -7.56 -2.63
C GLY A 527 29.16 -6.29 -1.79
N LYS A 528 30.26 -5.67 -1.35
CA LYS A 528 30.18 -4.38 -0.64
C LYS A 528 29.64 -3.30 -1.61
N PRO A 529 28.79 -2.38 -1.12
CA PRO A 529 28.34 -1.24 -1.92
C PRO A 529 29.55 -0.48 -2.47
N GLY A 530 29.69 -0.40 -3.81
CA GLY A 530 30.75 0.33 -4.52
C GLY A 530 31.75 -0.53 -5.31
N ASP A 531 31.76 -1.85 -5.11
CA ASP A 531 32.69 -2.78 -5.78
C ASP A 531 32.01 -3.74 -6.80
N CYS A 532 30.71 -3.59 -7.03
CA CYS A 532 29.94 -4.53 -7.84
C CYS A 532 29.62 -4.01 -9.24
N SER A 533 29.72 -4.90 -10.24
CA SER A 533 29.19 -4.66 -11.58
C SER A 533 27.67 -4.55 -11.56
N LEU A 534 27.13 -3.56 -12.26
CA LEU A 534 25.71 -3.22 -12.29
C LEU A 534 25.14 -3.44 -13.69
N ALA A 535 23.92 -3.97 -13.76
CA ALA A 535 23.14 -4.06 -14.99
C ALA A 535 21.81 -3.31 -14.81
N LEU A 536 21.44 -2.53 -15.82
CA LEU A 536 20.19 -1.78 -15.89
C LEU A 536 19.22 -2.52 -16.81
N PHE A 537 18.20 -3.15 -16.23
CA PHE A 537 17.19 -3.93 -16.95
C PHE A 537 15.95 -3.09 -17.24
N GLY A 538 15.60 -2.91 -18.51
CA GLY A 538 14.40 -2.20 -18.95
C GLY A 538 13.25 -3.14 -19.34
N SER A 539 12.28 -2.58 -20.04
CA SER A 539 11.16 -3.33 -20.63
C SER A 539 11.65 -4.49 -21.51
N GLY A 540 10.92 -5.60 -21.51
CA GLY A 540 11.28 -6.85 -22.18
C GLY A 540 12.42 -7.61 -21.50
N ALA A 541 12.79 -7.24 -20.27
CA ALA A 541 14.01 -7.66 -19.58
C ALA A 541 15.28 -7.33 -20.37
N GLU A 542 15.24 -6.31 -21.24
CA GLU A 542 16.37 -5.87 -22.05
C GLU A 542 17.44 -5.21 -21.18
N ILE A 543 18.71 -5.52 -21.39
CA ILE A 543 19.82 -4.80 -20.74
C ILE A 543 20.04 -3.48 -21.47
N LYS A 544 19.69 -2.37 -20.83
CA LYS A 544 19.89 -1.01 -21.34
C LYS A 544 21.32 -0.53 -21.14
N HIS A 545 21.96 -0.92 -20.03
CA HIS A 545 23.36 -0.61 -19.76
C HIS A 545 24.00 -1.64 -18.84
N LEU A 546 25.30 -1.90 -19.04
CA LEU A 546 26.12 -2.78 -18.21
C LEU A 546 27.35 -1.99 -17.74
N GLU A 547 27.39 -1.65 -16.46
CA GLU A 547 28.46 -0.86 -15.85
C GLU A 547 29.46 -1.78 -15.14
N LEU A 548 30.68 -1.84 -15.67
CA LEU A 548 31.78 -2.65 -15.14
C LEU A 548 32.91 -1.81 -14.51
N GLU A 549 32.94 -0.49 -14.75
CA GLU A 549 34.09 0.38 -14.46
C GLU A 549 33.90 1.25 -13.19
N LYS A 550 32.98 0.85 -12.30
CA LYS A 550 32.67 1.53 -11.02
C LYS A 550 32.20 2.99 -11.15
N ARG A 551 31.65 3.39 -12.32
CA ARG A 551 31.01 4.71 -12.50
C ARG A 551 29.58 4.72 -11.92
N TYR A 552 29.03 5.91 -11.69
CA TYR A 552 27.68 6.07 -11.11
C TYR A 552 26.63 6.28 -12.20
N LEU A 553 25.49 5.60 -12.05
CA LEU A 553 24.29 5.83 -12.86
C LEU A 553 23.24 6.66 -12.13
N THR A 554 23.37 6.78 -10.80
CA THR A 554 22.38 7.41 -9.93
C THR A 554 22.95 8.63 -9.23
N VAL A 555 22.16 9.70 -9.21
CA VAL A 555 22.44 10.95 -8.49
C VAL A 555 21.35 11.20 -7.47
N GLU A 556 21.69 11.80 -6.33
CA GLU A 556 20.77 12.20 -5.26
C GLU A 556 20.66 13.72 -5.26
N VAL A 557 19.42 14.22 -5.23
CA VAL A 557 19.09 15.64 -5.24
C VAL A 557 18.66 16.06 -3.84
N LEU A 558 19.32 17.10 -3.35
CA LEU A 558 19.13 17.73 -2.05
C LEU A 558 18.60 19.15 -2.25
N HIS A 559 17.62 19.54 -1.44
CA HIS A 559 17.02 20.87 -1.44
C HIS A 559 16.62 21.29 -0.02
N GLN A 560 16.79 22.57 0.34
CA GLN A 560 16.52 23.05 1.69
C GLN A 560 15.04 22.89 2.09
N ASN A 561 14.12 23.04 1.13
CA ASN A 561 12.68 22.86 1.33
C ASN A 561 12.14 21.60 0.62
N ALA A 562 12.80 20.45 0.79
CA ALA A 562 12.50 19.23 0.04
C ALA A 562 11.03 18.73 0.16
N HIS A 563 10.34 19.07 1.26
CA HIS A 563 8.94 18.67 1.49
C HIS A 563 7.90 19.54 0.75
N GLU A 564 8.26 20.78 0.39
CA GLU A 564 7.37 21.75 -0.27
C GLU A 564 7.54 21.76 -1.79
N LEU A 565 8.60 21.15 -2.32
CA LEU A 565 8.86 21.08 -3.76
C LEU A 565 7.76 20.31 -4.51
N ASN A 566 7.32 20.88 -5.64
CA ASN A 566 6.48 20.19 -6.59
C ASN A 566 7.30 19.12 -7.34
N ASP A 567 7.09 17.85 -6.97
CA ASP A 567 7.81 16.71 -7.53
C ASP A 567 7.79 16.67 -9.06
N LYS A 568 6.65 17.04 -9.66
CA LYS A 568 6.47 16.98 -11.12
C LYS A 568 7.24 18.07 -11.86
N GLU A 569 7.38 19.25 -11.27
CA GLU A 569 8.19 20.33 -11.87
C GLU A 569 9.66 19.95 -11.89
N LEU A 570 10.20 19.41 -10.80
CA LEU A 570 11.60 19.01 -10.75
C LEU A 570 11.88 17.82 -11.68
N ILE A 571 10.99 16.82 -11.73
CA ILE A 571 11.11 15.70 -12.67
C ILE A 571 11.06 16.19 -14.12
N CYS A 572 10.12 17.08 -14.46
CA CYS A 572 9.98 17.64 -15.80
C CYS A 572 11.19 18.51 -16.20
N LEU A 573 11.71 19.31 -15.26
CA LEU A 573 12.93 20.09 -15.45
C LEU A 573 14.12 19.19 -15.79
N VAL A 574 14.32 18.12 -15.02
CA VAL A 574 15.40 17.16 -15.25
C VAL A 574 15.22 16.42 -16.59
N ASP A 575 14.01 15.97 -16.92
CA ASP A 575 13.69 15.29 -18.19
C ASP A 575 13.86 16.22 -19.41
N THR A 576 13.67 17.53 -19.23
CA THR A 576 13.86 18.54 -20.30
C THR A 576 15.33 18.90 -20.50
N LEU A 577 16.11 18.97 -19.43
CA LEU A 577 17.51 19.40 -19.45
C LEU A 577 18.49 18.25 -19.76
N ILE A 578 18.17 17.03 -19.36
CA ILE A 578 19.05 15.87 -19.44
C ILE A 578 18.28 14.69 -20.05
N SER A 579 18.77 14.23 -21.20
CA SER A 579 18.23 13.04 -21.86
C SER A 579 18.57 11.78 -21.07
N GLY A 580 17.68 10.78 -21.12
CA GLY A 580 18.00 9.43 -20.65
C GLY A 580 17.78 9.18 -19.16
N VAL A 581 16.81 9.85 -18.53
CA VAL A 581 16.30 9.48 -17.19
C VAL A 581 15.63 8.10 -17.27
N ALA A 582 16.17 7.13 -16.52
CA ALA A 582 15.70 5.74 -16.48
C ALA A 582 14.75 5.48 -15.30
N ASN A 583 14.97 6.14 -14.16
CA ASN A 583 14.10 6.03 -13.00
C ASN A 583 14.26 7.23 -12.06
N PHE A 584 13.28 7.49 -11.21
CA PHE A 584 13.43 8.41 -10.07
C PHE A 584 12.75 7.85 -8.82
N TYR A 585 13.31 8.15 -7.66
CA TYR A 585 12.81 7.67 -6.38
C TYR A 585 12.77 8.81 -5.36
N LYS A 586 11.58 9.15 -4.86
CA LYS A 586 11.42 10.08 -3.74
C LYS A 586 11.53 9.34 -2.41
N LEU A 587 12.44 9.77 -1.54
CA LEU A 587 12.57 9.23 -0.18
C LEU A 587 11.39 9.72 0.67
N TYR A 588 10.42 8.84 0.93
CA TYR A 588 9.43 9.09 1.99
C TYR A 588 10.00 8.54 3.29
N GLY A 589 10.46 9.42 4.17
CA GLY A 589 10.98 9.04 5.48
C GLY A 589 9.94 8.25 6.28
N ASN A 590 10.31 7.05 6.73
CA ASN A 590 9.66 6.46 7.89
C ASN A 590 10.01 7.34 9.10
N LEU A 591 9.01 7.70 9.92
CA LEU A 591 9.23 8.40 11.18
C LEU A 591 10.20 7.60 12.06
N GLN A 592 11.46 8.07 12.15
CA GLN A 592 12.44 7.94 13.24
C GLN A 592 13.88 7.97 12.68
N VAL A 593 14.39 9.14 12.26
CA VAL A 593 15.77 9.65 12.47
C VAL A 593 15.78 11.13 12.02
N ALA A 594 16.21 12.04 12.90
CA ALA A 594 16.10 13.49 12.75
C ALA A 594 17.23 14.16 11.92
N SER A 595 17.69 13.56 10.82
CA SER A 595 18.85 14.11 10.05
C SER A 595 18.66 14.28 8.53
N ASP A 596 17.46 14.08 7.99
CA ASP A 596 17.23 13.96 6.54
C ASP A 596 16.31 15.04 5.93
N GLU A 597 16.10 16.18 6.59
CA GLU A 597 15.16 17.24 6.15
C GLU A 597 15.50 17.87 4.77
N THR A 598 16.73 17.72 4.28
CA THR A 598 17.17 18.30 3.00
C THR A 598 17.20 17.33 1.82
N LYS A 599 16.85 16.05 2.00
CA LYS A 599 16.90 15.04 0.91
C LYS A 599 15.57 14.98 0.17
N TRP A 600 15.57 15.29 -1.12
CA TRP A 600 14.37 15.16 -1.95
C TRP A 600 14.24 13.75 -2.55
N GLY A 601 15.25 13.27 -3.28
CA GLY A 601 15.14 12.00 -3.99
C GLY A 601 16.34 11.66 -4.88
N LYS A 602 16.24 10.58 -5.65
CA LYS A 602 17.29 10.07 -6.54
C LYS A 602 16.82 9.99 -7.98
N PHE A 603 17.71 10.26 -8.93
CA PHE A 603 17.52 10.00 -10.37
C PHE A 603 18.55 8.96 -10.83
N THR A 604 18.10 7.96 -11.58
CA THR A 604 18.96 6.98 -12.26
C THR A 604 18.90 7.23 -13.76
N PHE A 605 20.05 7.25 -14.42
CA PHE A 605 20.18 7.51 -15.86
C PHE A 605 20.56 6.23 -16.63
N LEU A 606 20.29 6.25 -17.94
CA LEU A 606 20.56 5.14 -18.85
C LEU A 606 22.07 4.86 -19.00
N ASN A 607 22.92 5.88 -18.88
CA ASN A 607 24.37 5.73 -18.94
C ASN A 607 25.06 6.71 -17.95
N PRO A 608 26.35 6.51 -17.65
CA PRO A 608 27.09 7.37 -16.72
C PRO A 608 27.30 8.79 -17.24
N GLU A 609 27.38 8.98 -18.56
CA GLU A 609 27.58 10.29 -19.21
C GLU A 609 26.40 11.23 -18.90
N TYR A 610 25.16 10.74 -18.95
CA TYR A 610 23.98 11.50 -18.57
C TYR A 610 23.92 11.78 -17.07
N ALA A 611 24.42 10.87 -16.23
CA ALA A 611 24.50 11.10 -14.79
C ALA A 611 25.54 12.18 -14.45
N GLU A 612 26.68 12.20 -15.14
CA GLU A 612 27.70 13.25 -15.02
C GLU A 612 27.16 14.60 -15.52
N ASP A 613 26.47 14.61 -16.67
CA ASP A 613 25.82 15.80 -17.21
C ASP A 613 24.78 16.36 -16.23
N ALA A 614 24.01 15.51 -15.56
CA ALA A 614 23.07 15.89 -14.51
C ALA A 614 23.74 16.56 -13.32
N VAL A 615 24.85 16.01 -12.82
CA VAL A 615 25.63 16.64 -11.74
C VAL A 615 26.17 17.99 -12.21
N SER A 616 26.66 18.09 -13.44
CA SER A 616 27.26 19.33 -13.95
C SER A 616 26.25 20.46 -14.19
N LYS A 617 25.04 20.14 -14.67
CA LYS A 617 24.01 21.12 -15.06
C LYS A 617 23.05 21.49 -13.94
N LEU A 618 22.71 20.56 -13.07
CA LEU A 618 21.71 20.79 -12.01
C LEU A 618 22.33 21.27 -10.70
N ASN A 619 23.58 20.91 -10.41
CA ASN A 619 24.21 21.28 -9.15
C ASN A 619 24.49 22.80 -9.11
N GLY A 620 23.87 23.50 -8.17
CA GLY A 620 23.93 24.96 -8.04
C GLY A 620 22.85 25.73 -8.81
N MET A 621 21.95 25.04 -9.54
CA MET A 621 20.82 25.69 -10.22
C MET A 621 19.79 26.19 -9.21
N GLU A 622 19.39 27.45 -9.29
CA GLU A 622 18.31 27.99 -8.45
C GLU A 622 16.96 27.37 -8.83
N PHE A 623 16.27 26.81 -7.84
CA PHE A 623 14.93 26.25 -7.98
C PHE A 623 14.11 26.63 -6.75
N HIS A 624 12.99 27.36 -6.94
CA HIS A 624 12.14 27.85 -5.84
C HIS A 624 12.91 28.56 -4.69
N GLY A 625 13.84 29.46 -5.05
CA GLY A 625 14.53 30.33 -4.09
C GLY A 625 15.71 29.68 -3.34
N SER A 626 16.12 28.47 -3.69
CA SER A 626 17.34 27.83 -3.16
C SER A 626 18.06 27.00 -4.24
N PRO A 627 19.40 26.85 -4.16
CA PRO A 627 20.13 26.08 -5.14
C PRO A 627 19.92 24.57 -4.91
N LEU A 628 19.69 23.83 -5.99
CA LEU A 628 19.70 22.37 -6.00
C LEU A 628 21.13 21.88 -5.73
N LYS A 629 21.29 20.94 -4.80
CA LYS A 629 22.57 20.24 -4.58
C LYS A 629 22.43 18.82 -5.10
N VAL A 630 23.19 18.48 -6.14
CA VAL A 630 23.14 17.16 -6.78
C VAL A 630 24.45 16.42 -6.50
N VAL A 631 24.34 15.26 -5.86
CA VAL A 631 25.49 14.44 -5.46
C VAL A 631 25.42 13.06 -6.10
N PRO A 632 26.52 12.54 -6.67
CA PRO A 632 26.55 11.18 -7.18
C PRO A 632 26.32 10.18 -6.04
N VAL A 633 25.45 9.20 -6.26
CA VAL A 633 25.21 8.10 -5.31
C VAL A 633 26.28 7.03 -5.51
N CYS A 634 27.52 7.38 -5.21
CA CYS A 634 28.57 6.38 -4.97
C CYS A 634 28.49 5.95 -3.51
N SER A 635 28.40 4.64 -3.28
CA SER A 635 28.46 4.11 -1.93
C SER A 635 29.85 4.32 -1.35
N SER A 636 29.95 5.25 -0.40
CA SER A 636 31.12 5.53 0.46
C SER A 636 32.43 5.84 -0.26
N SER A 637 32.83 7.11 -0.13
CA SER A 637 34.20 7.59 -0.18
C SER A 637 35.09 6.88 0.86
N ASN A 638 35.60 5.70 0.51
CA ASN A 638 36.86 5.22 1.05
C ASN A 638 37.79 4.97 -0.13
N ARG A 639 38.88 5.75 -0.22
CA ARG A 639 40.03 5.43 -1.07
C ARG A 639 40.75 4.21 -0.48
N GLY A 640 40.09 3.05 -0.54
CA GLY A 640 40.62 1.75 -0.17
C GLY A 640 41.09 1.01 -1.42
N LEU A 641 42.16 0.23 -1.27
CA LEU A 641 42.77 -0.54 -2.35
C LEU A 641 41.75 -1.47 -3.04
N PRO A 642 41.87 -1.68 -4.37
CA PRO A 642 40.88 -2.37 -5.20
C PRO A 642 40.67 -3.87 -4.88
N PHE A 643 41.41 -4.43 -3.93
CA PHE A 643 41.39 -5.84 -3.54
C PHE A 643 41.24 -6.00 -2.02
N PRO A 644 40.70 -7.15 -1.52
CA PRO A 644 40.65 -7.43 -0.08
C PRO A 644 42.07 -7.40 0.51
N ALA A 645 42.38 -6.36 1.27
CA ALA A 645 43.74 -6.12 1.73
C ALA A 645 44.26 -7.30 2.57
N VAL A 646 45.44 -7.81 2.21
CA VAL A 646 46.15 -8.83 2.98
C VAL A 646 46.82 -8.11 4.15
N ARG A 647 46.42 -8.44 5.38
CA ARG A 647 46.99 -7.85 6.59
C ARG A 647 47.92 -8.83 7.27
N ALA A 648 49.14 -8.38 7.54
CA ALA A 648 50.11 -9.10 8.34
C ALA A 648 50.46 -8.30 9.58
N LYS A 649 50.61 -8.98 10.71
CA LYS A 649 51.18 -8.38 11.92
C LYS A 649 52.65 -8.78 11.99
N VAL A 650 53.52 -7.80 12.19
CA VAL A 650 54.94 -8.02 12.40
C VAL A 650 55.37 -7.48 13.76
N SER A 651 56.29 -8.16 14.42
CA SER A 651 56.80 -7.72 15.74
C SER A 651 58.27 -8.07 15.93
N TRP A 652 59.00 -7.25 16.68
CA TRP A 652 60.40 -7.50 17.06
C TRP A 652 60.65 -7.04 18.51
N PRO A 653 61.59 -7.65 19.24
CA PRO A 653 61.79 -7.37 20.66
C PRO A 653 62.45 -6.01 20.94
N LEU A 654 62.04 -5.35 22.04
CA LEU A 654 62.62 -4.09 22.53
C LEU A 654 63.65 -4.27 23.65
N LYS A 655 63.60 -5.41 24.34
CA LYS A 655 64.42 -5.72 25.51
C LYS A 655 65.32 -6.92 25.21
N GLN A 656 66.62 -6.78 25.48
CA GLN A 656 67.58 -7.87 25.30
C GLN A 656 67.31 -9.00 26.31
N SER A 657 67.46 -10.25 25.90
CA SER A 657 67.34 -11.41 26.79
C SER A 657 68.38 -11.34 27.91
N ARG A 658 68.02 -11.75 29.13
CA ARG A 658 68.98 -11.92 30.25
C ARG A 658 69.60 -13.32 30.28
N GLY A 659 69.34 -14.16 29.27
CA GLY A 659 69.74 -15.56 29.25
C GLY A 659 68.97 -16.43 30.23
N LEU A 660 67.77 -15.96 30.62
CA LEU A 660 66.84 -16.60 31.54
C LEU A 660 65.48 -16.75 30.85
N ALA A 661 64.78 -17.86 31.05
CA ALA A 661 63.40 -18.04 30.58
C ALA A 661 62.52 -18.66 31.66
N LEU A 662 61.23 -18.40 31.55
CA LEU A 662 60.17 -19.08 32.27
C LEU A 662 59.38 -19.92 31.26
N VAL A 663 59.35 -21.23 31.44
CA VAL A 663 58.59 -22.17 30.61
C VAL A 663 57.39 -22.66 31.41
N THR A 664 56.19 -22.43 30.92
CA THR A 664 54.95 -22.84 31.59
C THR A 664 54.53 -24.21 31.09
N CYS A 665 54.36 -25.16 32.01
CA CYS A 665 53.95 -26.53 31.71
C CYS A 665 52.49 -26.76 32.12
N ALA A 666 51.91 -27.86 31.64
CA ALA A 666 50.63 -28.32 32.18
C ALA A 666 50.76 -28.68 33.67
N SER A 667 49.65 -28.61 34.41
CA SER A 667 49.61 -28.75 35.86
C SER A 667 50.29 -30.04 36.35
N GLY A 668 51.28 -29.92 37.24
CA GLY A 668 52.03 -31.04 37.81
C GLY A 668 53.12 -31.63 36.91
N GLU A 669 53.36 -31.09 35.71
CA GLU A 669 54.33 -31.66 34.76
C GLU A 669 55.75 -31.06 34.87
N ALA A 670 55.91 -29.91 35.54
CA ALA A 670 57.16 -29.14 35.56
C ALA A 670 58.37 -29.93 36.10
N GLU A 671 58.21 -30.71 37.17
CA GLU A 671 59.29 -31.55 37.72
C GLU A 671 59.79 -32.61 36.74
N PHE A 672 58.88 -33.15 35.93
CA PHE A 672 59.22 -34.20 35.00
C PHE A 672 59.84 -33.65 33.72
N VAL A 673 59.36 -32.51 33.24
CA VAL A 673 59.97 -31.83 32.09
C VAL A 673 61.40 -31.39 32.42
N VAL A 674 61.70 -30.99 33.66
CA VAL A 674 63.08 -30.74 34.10
C VAL A 674 63.95 -31.99 34.01
N LYS A 675 63.42 -33.17 34.39
CA LYS A 675 64.14 -34.45 34.26
C LYS A 675 64.38 -34.84 32.80
N ASP A 676 63.37 -34.68 31.95
CA ASP A 676 63.45 -35.00 30.53
C ASP A 676 64.47 -34.07 29.81
N CYS A 677 64.63 -32.83 30.29
CA CYS A 677 65.46 -31.79 29.68
C CYS A 677 66.81 -31.54 30.38
N PHE A 678 67.33 -32.50 31.16
CA PHE A 678 68.56 -32.30 31.96
C PHE A 678 69.82 -31.96 31.12
N ALA A 679 69.84 -32.36 29.85
CA ALA A 679 70.92 -32.10 28.90
C ALA A 679 70.42 -31.36 27.65
N LEU A 680 69.43 -30.46 27.80
CA LEU A 680 68.89 -29.70 26.69
C LEU A 680 69.95 -28.75 26.11
N GLY A 681 70.35 -28.99 24.87
CA GLY A 681 71.28 -28.14 24.12
C GLY A 681 70.55 -27.14 23.25
N VAL A 682 70.85 -25.84 23.41
CA VAL A 682 70.27 -24.77 22.61
C VAL A 682 71.37 -23.79 22.18
N GLY A 683 71.48 -23.52 20.88
CA GLY A 683 72.50 -22.61 20.33
C GLY A 683 73.95 -23.02 20.63
N GLY A 684 74.22 -24.34 20.72
CA GLY A 684 75.56 -24.88 20.99
C GLY A 684 76.00 -24.87 22.46
N ARG A 685 75.10 -24.58 23.42
CA ARG A 685 75.35 -24.66 24.87
C ARG A 685 74.26 -25.46 25.58
N TYR A 686 74.62 -26.16 26.65
CA TYR A 686 73.66 -26.80 27.54
C TYR A 686 73.02 -25.76 28.46
N ILE A 687 71.69 -25.76 28.54
CA ILE A 687 70.91 -24.88 29.41
C ILE A 687 70.50 -25.62 30.68
N ASN A 688 70.46 -24.91 31.81
CA ASN A 688 70.08 -25.48 33.11
C ASN A 688 68.60 -25.21 33.37
N CYS A 689 67.81 -26.26 33.64
CA CYS A 689 66.38 -26.18 33.88
C CYS A 689 66.10 -26.52 35.35
N GLU A 690 65.40 -25.64 36.07
CA GLU A 690 65.02 -25.84 37.47
C GLU A 690 63.52 -25.58 37.63
N VAL A 691 62.83 -26.29 38.53
CA VAL A 691 61.43 -25.97 38.81
C VAL A 691 61.34 -24.61 39.50
N SER A 692 60.46 -23.74 39.02
CA SER A 692 60.27 -22.40 39.57
C SER A 692 59.66 -22.47 40.97
N THR A 693 60.31 -21.84 41.95
CA THR A 693 59.78 -21.71 43.32
C THR A 693 58.81 -20.54 43.49
N ARG A 694 58.70 -19.66 42.48
CA ARG A 694 57.85 -18.46 42.52
C ARG A 694 56.56 -18.58 41.71
N HIS A 695 56.54 -19.45 40.70
CA HIS A 695 55.40 -19.63 39.81
C HIS A 695 55.11 -21.13 39.70
N GLU A 696 53.94 -21.55 40.18
CA GLU A 696 53.51 -22.96 40.11
C GLU A 696 53.45 -23.42 38.65
N ASN A 697 53.85 -24.68 38.40
CA ASN A 697 53.88 -25.32 37.08
C ASN A 697 54.81 -24.65 36.05
N CYS A 698 55.74 -23.80 36.48
CA CYS A 698 56.74 -23.20 35.61
C CYS A 698 58.14 -23.78 35.85
N ILE A 699 58.95 -23.79 34.80
CA ILE A 699 60.37 -24.15 34.81
C ILE A 699 61.16 -22.88 34.56
N PHE A 700 62.12 -22.64 35.44
CA PHE A 700 63.09 -21.57 35.31
C PHE A 700 64.33 -22.09 34.59
N VAL A 701 64.61 -21.51 33.42
CA VAL A 701 65.70 -21.94 32.55
C VAL A 701 66.82 -20.90 32.61
N ARG A 702 68.06 -21.33 32.81
CA ARG A 702 69.25 -20.48 32.89
C ARG A 702 70.31 -20.87 31.87
N GLY A 703 71.11 -19.90 31.43
CA GLY A 703 72.24 -20.14 30.52
C GLY A 703 71.87 -20.11 29.04
N ILE A 704 70.69 -19.58 28.70
CA ILE A 704 70.23 -19.48 27.31
C ILE A 704 71.11 -18.47 26.56
N PRO A 705 71.71 -18.84 25.41
CA PRO A 705 72.45 -17.88 24.59
C PRO A 705 71.58 -16.69 24.18
N MET A 706 72.15 -15.49 24.21
CA MET A 706 71.40 -14.22 24.06
C MET A 706 70.69 -14.05 22.71
N HIS A 707 71.05 -14.85 21.71
CA HIS A 707 70.48 -14.82 20.35
C HIS A 707 69.32 -15.81 20.15
N VAL A 708 69.06 -16.70 21.11
CA VAL A 708 68.01 -17.71 21.01
C VAL A 708 66.63 -17.06 21.20
N THR A 709 65.70 -17.43 20.32
CA THR A 709 64.32 -16.92 20.33
C THR A 709 63.37 -17.84 21.13
N GLU A 710 62.21 -17.32 21.56
CA GLU A 710 61.18 -18.12 22.26
C GLU A 710 60.70 -19.33 21.43
N PRO A 711 60.48 -19.24 20.10
CA PRO A 711 60.14 -20.39 19.26
C PRO A 711 61.24 -21.45 19.20
N GLU A 712 62.50 -21.06 19.04
CA GLU A 712 63.64 -22.01 19.03
C GLU A 712 63.78 -22.73 20.37
N LEU A 713 63.55 -22.01 21.46
CA LEU A 713 63.55 -22.59 22.81
C LEU A 713 62.38 -23.56 22.97
N TYR A 714 61.17 -23.18 22.54
CA TYR A 714 59.98 -24.05 22.55
C TYR A 714 60.21 -25.34 21.74
N ASP A 715 60.74 -25.24 20.53
CA ASP A 715 61.05 -26.39 19.67
C ASP A 715 62.14 -27.28 20.27
N ALA A 716 63.16 -26.69 20.90
CA ALA A 716 64.19 -27.44 21.60
C ALA A 716 63.60 -28.27 22.75
N PHE A 717 62.73 -27.68 23.59
CA PHE A 717 62.05 -28.44 24.63
C PHE A 717 61.14 -29.53 24.05
N ARG A 718 60.42 -29.24 22.96
CA ARG A 718 59.56 -30.21 22.28
C ARG A 718 60.31 -31.38 21.66
N SER A 719 61.57 -31.17 21.28
CA SER A 719 62.43 -32.24 20.75
C SER A 719 62.86 -33.25 21.82
N MET A 720 62.85 -32.84 23.10
CA MET A 720 63.34 -33.63 24.24
C MET A 720 62.26 -34.17 25.16
N THR A 721 61.06 -33.59 25.18
CA THR A 721 59.93 -34.10 25.96
C THR A 721 58.65 -34.21 25.14
N THR A 722 57.89 -35.27 25.38
CA THR A 722 56.54 -35.46 24.82
C THR A 722 55.45 -34.77 25.65
N ARG A 723 55.82 -34.18 26.80
CA ARG A 723 54.92 -33.50 27.74
C ARG A 723 54.49 -32.13 27.23
N LYS A 724 53.37 -31.60 27.76
CA LYS A 724 52.73 -30.43 27.16
C LYS A 724 53.30 -29.13 27.72
N ILE A 725 53.96 -28.39 26.84
CA ILE A 725 54.42 -27.02 27.11
C ILE A 725 53.30 -26.06 26.71
N VAL A 726 52.90 -25.21 27.64
CA VAL A 726 51.81 -24.25 27.47
C VAL A 726 52.33 -22.95 26.87
N ASP A 727 53.46 -22.46 27.37
CA ASP A 727 54.06 -21.20 26.92
C ASP A 727 55.56 -21.13 27.26
N VAL A 728 56.33 -20.34 26.52
CA VAL A 728 57.76 -20.11 26.74
C VAL A 728 58.04 -18.61 26.70
N HIS A 729 58.53 -18.06 27.81
CA HIS A 729 58.76 -16.63 27.96
C HIS A 729 60.22 -16.32 28.34
N LEU A 730 60.93 -15.58 27.49
CA LEU A 730 62.28 -15.10 27.80
C LEU A 730 62.22 -13.90 28.75
N LEU A 731 62.95 -13.97 29.87
CA LEU A 731 63.07 -12.86 30.81
C LEU A 731 64.07 -11.85 30.27
N ARG A 732 63.58 -10.64 30.00
CA ARG A 732 64.34 -9.56 29.33
C ARG A 732 64.68 -8.41 30.30
N GLY A 733 65.73 -7.64 29.96
CA GLY A 733 66.28 -6.55 30.79
C GLY A 733 65.48 -5.23 30.73
N THR A 734 66.09 -4.13 31.21
CA THR A 734 65.52 -2.77 31.15
C THR A 734 65.44 -2.27 29.69
N PRO A 735 64.40 -1.49 29.33
CA PRO A 735 64.24 -0.98 27.97
C PRO A 735 65.43 -0.12 27.57
N ILE A 736 66.05 -0.45 26.44
CA ILE A 736 67.02 0.42 25.76
C ILE A 736 66.19 1.44 24.96
N ALA A 737 66.68 2.67 24.80
CA ALA A 737 66.01 3.69 23.99
C ALA A 737 65.67 3.14 22.59
N ALA A 738 64.38 2.89 22.34
CA ALA A 738 63.90 2.30 21.10
C ALA A 738 64.04 3.32 19.94
N PRO A 739 64.36 2.87 18.72
CA PRO A 739 64.24 3.74 17.55
C PRO A 739 62.79 4.24 17.40
N SER A 740 62.62 5.49 16.96
CA SER A 740 61.28 6.09 16.80
C SER A 740 60.43 5.30 15.81
N ALA A 741 59.13 5.19 16.06
CA ALA A 741 58.19 4.44 15.19
C ALA A 741 58.23 4.89 13.71
N SER A 742 58.53 6.16 13.43
CA SER A 742 58.73 6.68 12.07
C SER A 742 59.94 6.08 11.36
N LEU A 743 61.10 6.00 12.04
CA LEU A 743 62.32 5.37 11.50
C LEU A 743 62.13 3.88 11.23
N CYS A 744 61.41 3.16 12.11
CA CYS A 744 61.07 1.76 11.87
C CYS A 744 60.08 1.60 10.71
N ALA A 745 59.14 2.52 10.55
CA ALA A 745 58.19 2.52 9.44
C ALA A 745 58.91 2.77 8.11
N GLU A 746 59.85 3.72 8.05
CA GLU A 746 60.68 3.97 6.86
C GLU A 746 61.57 2.77 6.51
N ALA A 747 62.18 2.13 7.51
CA ALA A 747 62.99 0.94 7.30
C ALA A 747 62.16 -0.24 6.74
N LEU A 748 60.99 -0.51 7.34
CA LEU A 748 60.05 -1.53 6.84
C LEU A 748 59.56 -1.20 5.43
N ASN A 749 59.21 0.06 5.18
CA ASN A 749 58.82 0.51 3.84
C ASN A 749 59.92 0.25 2.82
N ARG A 750 61.19 0.54 3.15
CA ARG A 750 62.32 0.33 2.24
C ARG A 750 62.55 -1.15 1.93
N GLU A 751 62.55 -2.02 2.94
CA GLU A 751 62.73 -3.46 2.76
C GLU A 751 61.61 -4.06 1.90
N ILE A 752 60.35 -3.72 2.19
CA ILE A 752 59.18 -4.24 1.46
C ILE A 752 59.12 -3.68 0.03
N SER A 753 59.50 -2.43 -0.19
CA SER A 753 59.43 -1.78 -1.51
C SER A 753 60.22 -2.52 -2.59
N SER A 754 61.31 -3.21 -2.22
CA SER A 754 62.12 -4.00 -3.15
C SER A 754 61.39 -5.20 -3.77
N PHE A 755 60.36 -5.71 -3.08
CA PHE A 755 59.53 -6.83 -3.51
C PHE A 755 58.27 -6.38 -4.28
N MET A 756 58.03 -5.07 -4.39
CA MET A 756 56.81 -4.51 -4.98
C MET A 756 57.03 -4.08 -6.43
N PRO A 757 56.04 -4.30 -7.33
CA PRO A 757 56.16 -3.92 -8.74
C PRO A 757 56.21 -2.39 -8.93
N LYS A 758 57.08 -1.92 -9.84
CA LYS A 758 57.35 -0.48 -10.10
C LYS A 758 56.34 0.22 -11.03
N LYS A 759 55.31 -0.46 -11.55
CA LYS A 759 54.35 0.11 -12.52
C LYS A 759 53.05 0.58 -11.85
N ASN A 760 52.67 1.82 -12.17
CA ASN A 760 51.47 2.59 -11.83
C ASN A 760 51.24 2.88 -10.33
N PHE A 761 51.52 4.13 -9.96
CA PHE A 761 51.36 4.74 -8.62
C PHE A 761 52.25 4.12 -7.51
N PRO A 762 53.52 4.56 -7.38
CA PRO A 762 54.46 4.06 -6.38
C PRO A 762 53.99 4.18 -4.91
N ALA A 763 52.92 4.93 -4.64
CA ALA A 763 52.44 5.24 -3.28
C ALA A 763 51.31 4.33 -2.76
N GLN A 764 50.88 3.29 -3.49
CA GLN A 764 49.65 2.54 -3.15
C GLN A 764 49.78 1.01 -2.97
N ASN A 765 50.92 0.37 -3.21
CA ASN A 765 51.00 -1.10 -3.18
C ASN A 765 50.86 -1.74 -1.78
N PHE A 766 51.27 -1.03 -0.73
CA PHE A 766 51.17 -1.49 0.66
C PHE A 766 51.26 -0.30 1.63
N ARG A 767 50.80 -0.49 2.87
CA ARG A 767 50.88 0.49 3.97
C ARG A 767 51.46 -0.15 5.21
N VAL A 768 52.45 0.49 5.81
CA VAL A 768 53.07 0.06 7.08
C VAL A 768 52.65 1.02 8.20
N GLU A 769 52.09 0.47 9.27
CA GLU A 769 51.74 1.20 10.49
C GLU A 769 52.52 0.61 11.66
N VAL A 770 53.56 1.32 12.13
CA VAL A 770 54.31 0.92 13.33
C VAL A 770 53.64 1.57 14.54
N LEU A 771 53.25 0.74 15.52
CA LEU A 771 52.68 1.21 16.78
C LEU A 771 53.80 1.71 17.69
N THR A 772 53.63 2.89 18.27
CA THR A 772 54.53 3.42 19.32
C THR A 772 54.38 2.56 20.58
N PRO A 773 55.47 1.97 21.11
CA PRO A 773 55.39 1.13 22.31
C PRO A 773 55.14 1.96 23.58
N GLU A 774 54.35 1.42 24.51
CA GLU A 774 54.16 2.01 25.85
C GLU A 774 55.31 1.58 26.80
N GLU A 775 55.49 2.24 27.96
CA GLU A 775 56.64 2.03 28.88
C GLU A 775 56.88 0.57 29.29
N ASN A 776 55.82 -0.25 29.29
CA ASN A 776 55.89 -1.66 29.69
C ASN A 776 56.07 -2.65 28.53
N ASP A 777 55.97 -2.22 27.27
CA ASP A 777 56.02 -3.13 26.13
C ASP A 777 57.37 -3.86 26.02
N SER A 778 57.31 -5.16 25.74
CA SER A 778 58.48 -6.02 25.54
C SER A 778 58.86 -6.16 24.06
N VAL A 779 57.95 -5.79 23.15
CA VAL A 779 58.07 -5.91 21.69
C VAL A 779 57.52 -4.66 21.02
N MET A 780 58.13 -4.27 19.91
CA MET A 780 57.58 -3.29 18.99
C MET A 780 56.70 -4.03 17.98
N ARG A 781 55.56 -3.43 17.59
CA ARG A 781 54.58 -4.05 16.69
C ARG A 781 54.33 -3.15 15.50
N ALA A 782 54.15 -3.76 14.33
CA ALA A 782 53.66 -3.07 13.16
C ALA A 782 52.59 -3.89 12.43
N THR A 783 51.66 -3.20 11.78
CA THR A 783 50.67 -3.78 10.89
C THR A 783 51.04 -3.43 9.46
N ILE A 784 51.19 -4.43 8.61
CA ILE A 784 51.42 -4.24 7.18
C ILE A 784 50.13 -4.60 6.46
N THR A 785 49.63 -3.68 5.65
CA THR A 785 48.43 -3.87 4.83
C THR A 785 48.86 -3.83 3.37
N PHE A 786 48.89 -4.99 2.72
CA PHE A 786 49.21 -5.13 1.30
C PHE A 786 47.95 -5.01 0.45
N ASP A 787 48.13 -4.57 -0.80
CA ASP A 787 47.12 -4.77 -1.83
C ASP A 787 46.83 -6.27 -1.99
N GLY A 788 45.56 -6.64 -1.98
CA GLY A 788 45.12 -8.03 -2.12
C GLY A 788 45.47 -8.68 -3.46
N SER A 789 45.76 -7.90 -4.50
CA SER A 789 46.30 -8.40 -5.77
C SER A 789 47.74 -8.84 -5.71
N LEU A 790 48.50 -8.39 -4.69
CA LEU A 790 49.93 -8.65 -4.54
C LEU A 790 50.20 -9.76 -3.52
N HIS A 791 49.30 -10.74 -3.39
CA HIS A 791 49.37 -11.75 -2.33
C HIS A 791 50.64 -12.62 -2.39
N ARG A 792 51.22 -12.83 -3.58
CA ARG A 792 52.47 -13.59 -3.76
C ARG A 792 53.70 -12.75 -3.42
N GLU A 793 53.70 -11.48 -3.82
CA GLU A 793 54.73 -10.48 -3.49
C GLU A 793 54.72 -10.17 -1.98
N ALA A 794 53.53 -10.08 -1.39
CA ALA A 794 53.33 -9.94 0.05
C ALA A 794 53.85 -11.16 0.81
N ALA A 795 53.58 -12.38 0.31
CA ALA A 795 54.14 -13.60 0.91
C ALA A 795 55.67 -13.61 0.86
N ARG A 796 56.28 -13.31 -0.29
CA ARG A 796 57.76 -13.22 -0.43
C ARG A 796 58.35 -12.11 0.43
N ALA A 797 57.71 -10.96 0.52
CA ALA A 797 58.14 -9.85 1.36
C ALA A 797 58.07 -10.23 2.85
N LEU A 798 57.02 -10.94 3.27
CA LEU A 798 56.88 -11.41 4.66
C LEU A 798 57.84 -12.55 5.01
N GLU A 799 58.12 -13.45 4.07
CA GLU A 799 59.16 -14.49 4.19
C GLU A 799 60.55 -13.87 4.31
N HIS A 800 60.86 -12.84 3.52
CA HIS A 800 62.12 -12.08 3.64
C HIS A 800 62.21 -11.32 4.97
N LEU A 801 61.10 -10.75 5.43
CA LEU A 801 61.06 -10.05 6.71
C LEU A 801 61.24 -11.01 7.89
N GLN A 802 60.73 -12.24 7.80
CA GLN A 802 60.82 -13.24 8.86
C GLN A 802 62.28 -13.53 9.22
N GLY A 803 62.67 -13.24 10.47
CA GLY A 803 64.04 -13.46 10.97
C GLY A 803 65.06 -12.40 10.56
N SER A 804 64.69 -11.39 9.76
CA SER A 804 65.57 -10.28 9.39
C SER A 804 65.65 -9.20 10.49
N VAL A 805 66.70 -8.39 10.44
CA VAL A 805 66.93 -7.26 11.37
C VAL A 805 66.76 -5.95 10.61
N LEU A 806 65.91 -5.05 11.11
CA LEU A 806 65.76 -3.72 10.52
C LEU A 806 67.08 -2.94 10.64
N PRO A 807 67.49 -2.16 9.63
CA PRO A 807 68.75 -1.41 9.66
C PRO A 807 68.87 -0.36 10.78
N CYS A 808 67.74 0.01 11.41
CA CYS A 808 67.69 0.90 12.58
C CYS A 808 67.67 0.15 13.93
N CYS A 809 67.72 -1.18 13.92
CA CYS A 809 67.61 -2.05 15.08
C CYS A 809 68.94 -2.82 15.34
N LEU A 810 69.12 -3.28 16.56
CA LEU A 810 70.27 -4.08 16.97
C LEU A 810 70.18 -5.53 16.42
N PRO A 811 71.31 -6.25 16.22
CA PRO A 811 71.35 -7.57 15.57
C PRO A 811 70.45 -8.66 16.17
N TRP A 812 70.02 -8.52 17.42
CA TRP A 812 69.15 -9.46 18.13
C TRP A 812 67.65 -9.10 18.04
N GLN A 813 67.30 -7.97 17.40
CA GLN A 813 65.92 -7.50 17.22
C GLN A 813 65.33 -8.01 15.91
N THR A 814 65.22 -9.33 15.79
CA THR A 814 64.69 -10.00 14.59
C THR A 814 63.17 -9.87 14.49
N ILE A 815 62.67 -9.74 13.26
CA ILE A 815 61.25 -9.58 12.96
C ILE A 815 60.54 -10.94 12.91
N GLN A 816 59.33 -11.00 13.47
CA GLN A 816 58.41 -12.14 13.37
C GLN A 816 57.09 -11.72 12.71
N CYS A 817 56.63 -12.49 11.72
CA CYS A 817 55.43 -12.25 10.92
C CYS A 817 54.29 -13.23 11.30
N GLN A 818 53.05 -12.74 11.45
CA GLN A 818 51.83 -13.54 11.66
C GLN A 818 50.80 -13.32 10.52
N HIS A 819 50.34 -14.41 9.89
CA HIS A 819 49.32 -14.42 8.81
C HIS A 819 47.88 -14.53 9.36
N VAL A 820 46.93 -13.68 8.92
CA VAL A 820 45.52 -13.69 9.38
C VAL A 820 44.52 -13.39 8.25
N PHE A 821 43.58 -14.31 7.97
CA PHE A 821 42.45 -14.15 7.02
C PHE A 821 41.12 -13.88 7.77
N HIS A 822 40.17 -13.15 7.16
CA HIS A 822 38.88 -12.81 7.77
C HIS A 822 37.67 -12.90 6.81
N SER A 823 36.48 -13.26 7.30
CA SER A 823 35.19 -13.26 6.57
C SER A 823 34.02 -12.89 7.49
N THR A 824 32.87 -12.51 6.95
CA THR A 824 31.73 -12.02 7.75
C THR A 824 30.37 -12.41 7.18
N VAL A 825 29.46 -12.91 8.02
CA VAL A 825 28.06 -13.26 7.69
C VAL A 825 27.11 -12.49 8.62
N SER A 826 25.94 -12.05 8.14
CA SER A 826 25.04 -11.22 8.96
C SER A 826 23.55 -11.50 8.72
N CYS A 827 22.72 -11.33 9.76
CA CYS A 827 21.25 -11.44 9.71
C CYS A 827 20.56 -10.43 10.65
N GLN A 828 19.26 -10.17 10.43
CA GLN A 828 18.46 -9.27 11.26
C GLN A 828 18.21 -9.86 12.67
N VAL A 829 18.03 -8.99 13.69
CA VAL A 829 17.72 -9.40 15.08
C VAL A 829 16.58 -10.41 15.17
N ARG A 830 15.49 -10.21 14.44
CA ARG A 830 14.33 -11.13 14.50
C ARG A 830 14.66 -12.52 13.98
N VAL A 831 15.45 -12.61 12.91
CA VAL A 831 15.95 -13.88 12.39
C VAL A 831 16.90 -14.52 13.40
N TYR A 832 17.87 -13.76 13.92
CA TYR A 832 18.83 -14.25 14.91
C TYR A 832 18.16 -14.80 16.17
N ASN A 833 17.13 -14.14 16.70
CA ASN A 833 16.44 -14.60 17.91
C ASN A 833 15.95 -16.05 17.77
N VAL A 834 15.43 -16.41 16.59
CA VAL A 834 14.91 -17.75 16.31
C VAL A 834 16.03 -18.77 16.05
N ILE A 835 17.08 -18.39 15.33
CA ILE A 835 18.20 -19.30 14.99
C ILE A 835 19.36 -19.26 15.99
N SER A 836 19.25 -18.50 17.08
CA SER A 836 20.34 -18.18 18.01
C SER A 836 21.01 -19.43 18.58
N GLN A 837 20.22 -20.42 18.97
CA GLN A 837 20.70 -21.69 19.51
C GLN A 837 21.43 -22.54 18.46
N ALA A 838 20.93 -22.57 17.22
CA ALA A 838 21.57 -23.27 16.10
C ALA A 838 22.89 -22.59 15.69
N VAL A 839 22.92 -21.25 15.68
CA VAL A 839 24.14 -20.47 15.41
C VAL A 839 25.16 -20.66 16.53
N ALA A 840 24.75 -20.69 17.79
CA ALA A 840 25.66 -20.93 18.93
C ALA A 840 26.29 -22.33 18.87
N SER A 841 25.49 -23.37 18.65
CA SER A 841 25.96 -24.75 18.49
C SER A 841 26.96 -24.89 17.32
N LEU A 842 26.65 -24.25 16.18
CA LEU A 842 27.54 -24.23 15.02
C LEU A 842 28.86 -23.51 15.31
N LEU A 843 28.81 -22.36 16.00
CA LEU A 843 30.02 -21.62 16.42
C LEU A 843 30.86 -22.37 17.46
N GLU A 844 30.25 -23.17 18.34
CA GLU A 844 30.98 -24.04 19.27
C GLU A 844 31.75 -25.13 18.52
N SER A 845 31.16 -25.73 17.49
CA SER A 845 31.84 -26.73 16.65
C SER A 845 33.13 -26.18 16.02
N PHE A 846 33.18 -24.88 15.72
CA PHE A 846 34.32 -24.20 15.11
C PHE A 846 35.49 -23.97 16.07
N ARG A 847 35.27 -23.94 17.40
CA ARG A 847 36.36 -23.77 18.39
C ARG A 847 37.35 -24.94 18.40
N SER A 848 36.94 -26.11 17.92
CA SER A 848 37.76 -27.31 17.89
C SER A 848 38.87 -27.27 16.82
N GLN A 849 38.85 -26.31 15.90
CA GLN A 849 39.77 -26.21 14.77
C GLN A 849 40.97 -25.27 15.07
N LYS A 850 42.21 -25.75 14.82
CA LYS A 850 43.43 -24.96 15.04
C LYS A 850 43.48 -23.73 14.14
N GLY A 851 43.76 -22.56 14.73
CA GLY A 851 43.97 -21.31 14.00
C GLY A 851 42.70 -20.57 13.59
N VAL A 852 41.53 -20.96 14.14
CA VAL A 852 40.23 -20.33 13.89
C VAL A 852 39.79 -19.50 15.10
N SER A 853 39.35 -18.26 14.85
CA SER A 853 38.62 -17.46 15.84
C SER A 853 37.38 -16.83 15.22
N TYR A 854 36.37 -16.52 16.03
CA TYR A 854 35.18 -15.83 15.57
C TYR A 854 34.74 -14.74 16.56
N ASN A 855 34.08 -13.71 16.05
CA ASN A 855 33.46 -12.65 16.85
C ASN A 855 32.01 -12.46 16.43
N LEU A 856 31.08 -12.44 17.39
CA LEU A 856 29.68 -12.11 17.15
C LEU A 856 29.44 -10.66 17.60
N GLU A 857 29.14 -9.79 16.64
CA GLU A 857 28.92 -8.36 16.86
C GLU A 857 27.46 -8.02 16.54
N LYS A 858 26.85 -7.13 17.34
CA LYS A 858 25.54 -6.55 17.04
C LYS A 858 25.76 -5.08 16.65
N ASN A 859 25.27 -4.67 15.49
CA ASN A 859 25.36 -3.27 15.08
C ASN A 859 24.22 -2.41 15.68
N GLU A 860 24.36 -1.09 15.58
CA GLU A 860 23.38 -0.10 16.04
C GLU A 860 22.01 -0.21 15.34
N TYR A 861 21.97 -0.82 14.15
CA TYR A 861 20.76 -1.04 13.35
C TYR A 861 20.07 -2.38 13.64
N GLY A 862 20.50 -3.12 14.67
CA GLY A 862 19.88 -4.40 15.02
C GLY A 862 20.17 -5.54 14.04
N ILE A 863 21.37 -5.57 13.46
CA ILE A 863 21.89 -6.68 12.64
C ILE A 863 22.97 -7.41 13.43
N PHE A 864 22.84 -8.73 13.55
CA PHE A 864 23.88 -9.60 14.10
C PHE A 864 24.87 -9.98 13.00
N ARG A 865 26.15 -9.91 13.33
CA ARG A 865 27.27 -10.10 12.43
C ARG A 865 28.25 -11.10 13.03
N VAL A 866 28.47 -12.22 12.35
CA VAL A 866 29.46 -13.23 12.68
C VAL A 866 30.71 -12.96 11.85
N LYS A 867 31.81 -12.57 12.49
CA LYS A 867 33.13 -12.39 11.90
C LYS A 867 33.95 -13.65 12.13
N LEU A 868 34.39 -14.32 11.07
CA LEU A 868 35.25 -15.50 11.10
C LEU A 868 36.70 -15.09 10.79
N THR A 869 37.66 -15.70 11.45
CA THR A 869 39.10 -15.49 11.22
C THR A 869 39.84 -16.82 11.21
N ALA A 870 40.74 -17.03 10.25
CA ALA A 870 41.52 -18.25 10.13
C ALA A 870 42.92 -18.01 9.55
N ASN A 871 43.80 -19.00 9.64
CA ASN A 871 45.15 -19.01 9.09
C ASN A 871 45.23 -19.48 7.62
N ALA A 872 44.12 -19.93 7.03
CA ALA A 872 44.02 -20.34 5.62
C ALA A 872 42.67 -19.96 5.00
N THR A 873 42.67 -19.65 3.70
CA THR A 873 41.48 -19.26 2.92
C THR A 873 40.45 -20.39 2.78
N LYS A 874 40.91 -21.64 2.61
CA LYS A 874 40.05 -22.82 2.53
C LYS A 874 39.20 -22.99 3.79
N THR A 875 39.84 -22.85 4.96
CA THR A 875 39.18 -22.93 6.27
C THR A 875 38.08 -21.88 6.44
N ILE A 876 38.27 -20.65 5.93
CA ILE A 876 37.23 -19.62 5.95
C ILE A 876 35.98 -20.01 5.13
N ALA A 877 36.17 -20.59 3.94
CA ALA A 877 35.07 -20.97 3.07
C ALA A 877 34.22 -22.12 3.68
N ASP A 878 34.89 -23.11 4.26
CA ASP A 878 34.25 -24.26 4.92
C ASP A 878 33.42 -23.82 6.14
N LEU A 879 33.91 -22.84 6.91
CA LEU A 879 33.19 -22.27 8.07
C LEU A 879 32.01 -21.37 7.69
N ARG A 880 32.04 -20.75 6.50
CA ARG A 880 31.03 -19.77 6.06
C ARG A 880 29.74 -20.43 5.57
N ARG A 881 29.84 -21.51 4.79
CA ARG A 881 28.70 -22.12 4.09
C ARG A 881 27.55 -22.56 5.01
N PRO A 882 27.78 -23.20 6.18
CA PRO A 882 26.69 -23.61 7.07
C PRO A 882 25.97 -22.41 7.74
N LEU A 883 26.70 -21.31 8.01
CA LEU A 883 26.11 -20.08 8.56
C LEU A 883 25.17 -19.39 7.56
N GLU A 884 25.50 -19.40 6.26
CA GLU A 884 24.64 -18.81 5.22
C GLU A 884 23.33 -19.58 5.02
N ILE A 885 23.38 -20.91 5.15
CA ILE A 885 22.19 -21.77 5.03
C ILE A 885 21.19 -21.45 6.15
N LEU A 886 21.67 -21.35 7.40
CA LEU A 886 20.84 -20.98 8.55
C LEU A 886 20.24 -19.57 8.44
N MET A 887 20.97 -18.62 7.86
CA MET A 887 20.55 -17.22 7.79
C MET A 887 19.64 -16.88 6.59
N LYS A 888 19.48 -17.76 5.60
CA LYS A 888 18.63 -17.52 4.41
C LYS A 888 17.14 -17.83 4.60
N GLY A 889 16.79 -18.75 5.51
CA GLY A 889 15.41 -19.22 5.74
C GLY A 889 14.85 -20.08 4.60
N LYS A 890 13.69 -20.71 4.81
CA LYS A 890 12.99 -21.53 3.81
C LYS A 890 11.86 -20.72 3.15
N THR A 891 11.84 -20.64 1.82
CA THR A 891 10.71 -20.09 1.06
C THR A 891 9.59 -21.15 1.01
N ILE A 892 8.36 -20.77 1.37
CA ILE A 892 7.19 -21.66 1.25
C ILE A 892 6.67 -21.61 -0.19
N ASN A 893 6.64 -22.77 -0.85
CA ASN A 893 6.07 -22.93 -2.18
C ASN A 893 4.96 -24.01 -2.11
N HIS A 894 3.70 -23.58 -2.01
CA HIS A 894 2.54 -24.50 -1.94
C HIS A 894 1.50 -24.15 -3.02
N PRO A 895 0.91 -25.12 -3.72
CA PRO A 895 -0.02 -24.88 -4.84
C PRO A 895 -1.28 -24.09 -4.46
N ASP A 896 -1.77 -24.21 -3.22
CA ASP A 896 -2.92 -23.45 -2.73
C ASP A 896 -2.62 -21.98 -2.38
N LEU A 897 -1.33 -21.59 -2.32
CA LEU A 897 -0.90 -20.23 -2.04
C LEU A 897 -0.86 -19.41 -3.34
N THR A 898 -2.05 -19.12 -3.87
CA THR A 898 -2.19 -18.19 -5.01
C THR A 898 -1.92 -16.75 -4.60
N LEU A 899 -1.61 -15.88 -5.56
CA LEU A 899 -1.35 -14.45 -5.35
C LEU A 899 -2.49 -13.78 -4.56
N SER A 900 -3.74 -14.16 -4.84
CA SER A 900 -4.94 -13.68 -4.16
C SER A 900 -5.07 -14.15 -2.72
N THR A 901 -4.56 -15.35 -2.41
CA THR A 901 -4.56 -15.92 -1.06
C THR A 901 -3.44 -15.31 -0.21
N VAL A 902 -2.25 -15.12 -0.78
CA VAL A 902 -1.11 -14.47 -0.09
C VAL A 902 -1.37 -12.98 0.18
N GLN A 903 -2.14 -12.29 -0.68
CA GLN A 903 -2.60 -10.93 -0.41
C GLN A 903 -3.50 -10.82 0.83
N LEU A 904 -4.14 -11.90 1.28
CA LEU A 904 -4.92 -11.89 2.52
C LEU A 904 -4.04 -11.64 3.75
N LEU A 905 -2.74 -11.93 3.70
CA LEU A 905 -1.77 -11.57 4.75
C LEU A 905 -1.63 -10.05 4.94
N MET A 906 -2.11 -9.24 3.98
CA MET A 906 -2.16 -7.79 4.13
C MET A 906 -3.37 -7.31 4.94
N SER A 907 -4.36 -8.17 5.16
CA SER A 907 -5.52 -7.84 5.99
C SER A 907 -5.16 -7.84 7.48
N ARG A 908 -5.95 -7.14 8.30
CA ARG A 908 -5.77 -7.16 9.76
C ARG A 908 -5.81 -8.58 10.33
N ASP A 909 -6.71 -9.40 9.80
CA ASP A 909 -6.90 -10.80 10.22
C ASP A 909 -5.71 -11.66 9.75
N GLY A 910 -5.23 -11.45 8.51
CA GLY A 910 -4.03 -12.13 8.00
C GLY A 910 -2.75 -11.79 8.77
N VAL A 911 -2.58 -10.54 9.21
CA VAL A 911 -1.46 -10.15 10.08
C VAL A 911 -1.59 -10.76 11.49
N ALA A 912 -2.82 -10.90 11.99
CA ALA A 912 -3.08 -11.53 13.28
C ALA A 912 -2.79 -13.05 13.23
N ASP A 913 -3.26 -13.74 12.19
CA ASP A 913 -3.03 -15.16 11.97
C ASP A 913 -1.54 -15.45 11.78
N LEU A 914 -0.81 -14.63 11.01
CA LEU A 914 0.63 -14.78 10.82
C LEU A 914 1.39 -14.65 12.16
N LYS A 915 0.99 -13.69 13.01
CA LYS A 915 1.55 -13.57 14.37
C LYS A 915 1.18 -14.74 15.28
N SER A 916 -0.03 -15.31 15.15
CA SER A 916 -0.43 -16.50 15.90
C SER A 916 0.44 -17.69 15.53
N VAL A 917 0.66 -17.91 14.23
CA VAL A 917 1.52 -19.00 13.74
C VAL A 917 2.97 -18.79 14.21
N GLU A 918 3.50 -17.57 14.16
CA GLU A 918 4.84 -17.25 14.71
C GLU A 918 4.94 -17.58 16.22
N GLN A 919 3.93 -17.19 17.02
CA GLN A 919 3.92 -17.46 18.46
C GLN A 919 3.79 -18.96 18.78
N GLU A 920 2.94 -19.68 18.06
CA GLU A 920 2.68 -21.09 18.32
C GLU A 920 3.82 -22.01 17.88
N THR A 921 4.57 -21.63 16.84
CA THR A 921 5.63 -22.46 16.27
C THR A 921 7.02 -22.04 16.71
N GLY A 922 7.15 -20.87 17.35
CA GLY A 922 8.45 -20.29 17.70
C GLY A 922 9.27 -19.90 16.48
N THR A 923 8.64 -19.74 15.32
CA THR A 923 9.30 -19.34 14.06
C THR A 923 9.13 -17.84 13.81
N TYR A 924 9.91 -17.32 12.87
CA TYR A 924 9.71 -15.99 12.32
C TYR A 924 9.31 -16.10 10.85
N ILE A 925 8.19 -15.49 10.49
CA ILE A 925 7.60 -15.55 9.14
C ILE A 925 7.76 -14.17 8.51
N LEU A 926 8.71 -14.06 7.58
CA LEU A 926 8.90 -12.86 6.79
C LEU A 926 8.01 -12.91 5.54
N TYR A 927 7.00 -12.05 5.52
CA TYR A 927 6.23 -11.75 4.32
C TYR A 927 6.84 -10.55 3.58
N ASP A 928 7.37 -10.79 2.38
CA ASP A 928 7.88 -9.73 1.52
C ASP A 928 6.76 -9.17 0.63
N ARG A 929 6.38 -7.91 0.91
CA ARG A 929 5.29 -7.20 0.22
C ARG A 929 5.58 -6.86 -1.23
N GLN A 930 6.85 -6.88 -1.65
CA GLN A 930 7.26 -6.55 -3.01
C GLN A 930 7.36 -7.78 -3.90
N SER A 931 7.83 -8.90 -3.34
CA SER A 931 7.93 -10.18 -4.06
C SER A 931 6.76 -11.13 -3.84
N LEU A 932 5.84 -10.80 -2.92
CA LEU A 932 4.71 -11.62 -2.48
C LEU A 932 5.12 -13.02 -2.00
N ASN A 933 6.38 -13.17 -1.55
CA ASN A 933 6.92 -14.42 -1.03
C ASN A 933 6.86 -14.48 0.49
N ILE A 934 6.71 -15.69 1.02
CA ILE A 934 6.71 -15.98 2.45
C ILE A 934 7.95 -16.81 2.77
N LYS A 935 8.80 -16.30 3.66
CA LYS A 935 9.98 -17.01 4.17
C LYS A 935 9.83 -17.31 5.64
N VAL A 936 10.08 -18.56 6.02
CA VAL A 936 10.04 -18.99 7.42
C VAL A 936 11.45 -19.28 7.92
N PHE A 937 11.77 -18.74 9.09
CA PHE A 937 13.03 -18.89 9.79
C PHE A 937 12.75 -19.65 11.09
N GLY A 938 13.47 -20.74 11.33
CA GLY A 938 13.19 -21.68 12.42
C GLY A 938 14.09 -22.90 12.37
N LEU A 939 14.03 -23.75 13.40
CA LEU A 939 14.54 -25.12 13.32
C LEU A 939 13.73 -25.92 12.29
N GLN A 940 14.33 -26.92 11.67
CA GLN A 940 13.75 -27.63 10.53
C GLN A 940 12.34 -28.19 10.82
N ASP A 941 12.12 -28.71 12.03
CA ASP A 941 10.82 -29.24 12.47
C ASP A 941 9.77 -28.14 12.72
N GLN A 942 10.20 -27.00 13.26
CA GLN A 942 9.33 -25.85 13.53
C GLN A 942 8.90 -25.16 12.23
N VAL A 943 9.79 -25.12 11.23
CA VAL A 943 9.50 -24.56 9.90
C VAL A 943 8.42 -25.37 9.19
N ALA A 944 8.46 -26.70 9.29
CA ALA A 944 7.44 -27.57 8.71
C ALA A 944 6.07 -27.37 9.38
N ALA A 945 6.04 -27.28 10.72
CA ALA A 945 4.80 -27.00 11.47
C ALA A 945 4.21 -25.60 11.17
N ALA A 946 5.07 -24.60 10.98
CA ALA A 946 4.66 -23.24 10.60
C ALA A 946 4.09 -23.18 9.18
N GLU A 947 4.66 -23.93 8.25
CA GLU A 947 4.16 -24.05 6.88
C GLU A 947 2.74 -24.61 6.84
N GLU A 948 2.49 -25.74 7.52
CA GLU A 948 1.17 -26.38 7.56
C GLU A 948 0.10 -25.48 8.21
N LYS A 949 0.41 -24.88 9.37
CA LYS A 949 -0.50 -23.97 10.07
C LYS A 949 -0.80 -22.70 9.30
N LEU A 950 0.20 -22.13 8.62
CA LEU A 950 0.04 -20.93 7.82
C LEU A 950 -0.87 -21.19 6.61
N ILE A 951 -0.70 -22.33 5.94
CA ILE A 951 -1.58 -22.74 4.84
C ILE A 951 -3.02 -22.90 5.35
N HIS A 952 -3.20 -23.56 6.49
CA HIS A 952 -4.54 -23.74 7.05
C HIS A 952 -5.21 -22.42 7.41
N ALA A 953 -4.49 -21.49 8.07
CA ALA A 953 -5.01 -20.16 8.40
C ALA A 953 -5.37 -19.35 7.15
N LEU A 954 -4.55 -19.41 6.10
CA LEU A 954 -4.79 -18.72 4.84
C LEU A 954 -6.00 -19.26 4.07
N LEU A 955 -6.21 -20.58 4.08
CA LEU A 955 -7.40 -21.20 3.51
C LEU A 955 -8.66 -20.75 4.27
N GLN A 956 -8.61 -20.72 5.61
CA GLN A 956 -9.73 -20.21 6.41
C GLN A 956 -10.03 -18.72 6.15
N LEU A 957 -9.00 -17.87 5.98
CA LEU A 957 -9.17 -16.47 5.64
C LEU A 957 -9.80 -16.27 4.26
N ARG A 958 -9.42 -17.10 3.29
CA ARG A 958 -10.01 -17.11 1.94
C ARG A 958 -11.49 -17.40 2.00
N ASP A 959 -11.88 -18.41 2.79
CA ASP A 959 -13.28 -18.81 2.92
C ASP A 959 -14.12 -17.77 3.69
N LYS A 960 -13.50 -17.06 4.65
CA LYS A 960 -14.12 -15.96 5.43
C LYS A 960 -14.39 -14.68 4.64
N LYS A 961 -13.80 -14.49 3.44
CA LYS A 961 -14.00 -13.28 2.62
C LYS A 961 -15.43 -13.25 2.05
N PRO A 962 -16.19 -12.17 2.26
CA PRO A 962 -17.53 -12.05 1.66
C PRO A 962 -17.42 -11.98 0.13
N LEU A 963 -18.37 -12.62 -0.55
CA LEU A 963 -18.63 -12.44 -1.96
C LEU A 963 -19.56 -11.23 -2.12
N ASP A 964 -19.17 -10.30 -2.98
CA ASP A 964 -19.90 -9.06 -3.24
C ASP A 964 -20.64 -9.19 -4.58
N ILE A 965 -21.93 -9.55 -4.54
CA ILE A 965 -22.74 -9.66 -5.74
C ILE A 965 -23.37 -8.30 -6.04
N ARG A 966 -22.95 -7.67 -7.13
CA ARG A 966 -23.59 -6.44 -7.60
C ARG A 966 -24.93 -6.79 -8.24
N LEU A 967 -25.99 -6.18 -7.72
CA LEU A 967 -27.34 -6.24 -8.28
C LEU A 967 -27.56 -5.17 -9.37
N ARG A 968 -26.47 -4.58 -9.88
CA ARG A 968 -26.46 -3.47 -10.82
C ARG A 968 -25.26 -3.55 -11.77
N GLY A 969 -25.48 -3.27 -13.04
CA GLY A 969 -24.47 -3.24 -14.11
C GLY A 969 -25.10 -3.01 -15.47
N ARG A 970 -24.28 -2.75 -16.52
CA ARG A 970 -24.77 -2.52 -17.89
C ARG A 970 -25.64 -3.66 -18.44
N ASN A 971 -25.44 -4.88 -17.94
CA ASN A 971 -26.11 -6.09 -18.40
C ASN A 971 -27.11 -6.65 -17.36
N LEU A 972 -27.48 -5.87 -16.34
CA LEU A 972 -28.42 -6.30 -15.29
C LEU A 972 -29.69 -5.43 -15.32
N PRO A 973 -30.88 -6.00 -15.09
CA PRO A 973 -32.12 -5.25 -15.09
C PRO A 973 -32.14 -4.20 -13.96
N PRO A 974 -32.64 -2.98 -14.21
CA PRO A 974 -32.60 -1.87 -13.24
C PRO A 974 -33.48 -2.14 -12.00
N ASN A 975 -34.45 -3.04 -12.09
CA ASN A 975 -35.33 -3.46 -11.00
C ASN A 975 -34.85 -4.74 -10.28
N LEU A 976 -33.64 -5.26 -10.57
CA LEU A 976 -33.15 -6.52 -10.02
C LEU A 976 -33.25 -6.60 -8.49
N MET A 977 -32.89 -5.52 -7.79
CA MET A 977 -33.00 -5.45 -6.33
C MET A 977 -34.45 -5.57 -5.84
N LYS A 978 -35.38 -4.92 -6.55
CA LYS A 978 -36.81 -4.96 -6.24
C LYS A 978 -37.38 -6.36 -6.45
N GLU A 979 -37.07 -6.99 -7.58
CA GLU A 979 -37.51 -8.37 -7.87
C GLU A 979 -36.93 -9.38 -6.88
N MET A 980 -35.65 -9.21 -6.50
CA MET A 980 -35.01 -10.05 -5.49
C MET A 980 -35.74 -9.96 -4.14
N LEU A 981 -36.09 -8.76 -3.68
CA LEU A 981 -36.80 -8.57 -2.41
C LEU A 981 -38.26 -9.04 -2.48
N LYS A 982 -38.92 -8.93 -3.65
CA LYS A 982 -40.25 -9.50 -3.87
C LYS A 982 -40.22 -11.04 -3.79
N LYS A 983 -39.25 -11.70 -4.45
CA LYS A 983 -39.15 -13.17 -4.48
C LYS A 983 -38.67 -13.79 -3.16
N PHE A 984 -37.64 -13.22 -2.55
CA PHE A 984 -36.97 -13.83 -1.38
C PHE A 984 -37.37 -13.18 -0.04
N GLY A 985 -38.26 -12.20 -0.07
CA GLY A 985 -38.73 -11.44 1.08
C GLY A 985 -37.78 -10.30 1.46
N ALA A 986 -38.33 -9.28 2.13
CA ALA A 986 -37.59 -8.10 2.56
C ALA A 986 -36.36 -8.49 3.40
N ASP A 987 -36.49 -9.50 4.26
CA ASP A 987 -35.42 -10.00 5.14
C ASP A 987 -34.44 -11.01 4.49
N LEU A 988 -34.62 -11.31 3.19
CA LEU A 988 -33.90 -12.36 2.47
C LEU A 988 -34.05 -13.75 3.12
N GLU A 989 -35.11 -13.97 3.90
CA GLU A 989 -35.38 -15.27 4.53
C GLU A 989 -35.56 -16.37 3.49
N GLY A 990 -36.16 -16.08 2.34
CA GLY A 990 -36.28 -17.06 1.25
C GLY A 990 -34.91 -17.56 0.79
N LEU A 991 -33.93 -16.66 0.68
CA LEU A 991 -32.55 -17.02 0.32
C LEU A 991 -31.85 -17.81 1.45
N LYS A 992 -32.10 -17.44 2.72
CA LYS A 992 -31.59 -18.18 3.89
C LYS A 992 -32.22 -19.56 4.06
N ARG A 993 -33.48 -19.77 3.65
CA ARG A 993 -34.12 -21.08 3.69
C ARG A 993 -33.50 -22.03 2.65
N GLU A 994 -33.16 -21.51 1.48
CA GLU A 994 -32.48 -22.27 0.42
C GLU A 994 -31.00 -22.53 0.75
N VAL A 995 -30.33 -21.59 1.43
CA VAL A 995 -28.91 -21.69 1.82
C VAL A 995 -28.70 -21.25 3.29
N PRO A 996 -29.00 -22.11 4.28
CA PRO A 996 -29.01 -21.73 5.70
C PRO A 996 -27.64 -21.46 6.32
N ALA A 997 -26.56 -21.93 5.68
CA ALA A 997 -25.19 -21.71 6.15
C ALA A 997 -24.63 -20.31 5.80
N VAL A 998 -25.38 -19.47 5.09
CA VAL A 998 -24.90 -18.19 4.56
C VAL A 998 -25.37 -17.00 5.40
N GLU A 999 -24.42 -16.15 5.78
CA GLU A 999 -24.72 -14.80 6.27
C GLU A 999 -24.88 -13.85 5.07
N LEU A 1000 -26.05 -13.23 4.97
CA LEU A 1000 -26.41 -12.31 3.90
C LEU A 1000 -26.56 -10.89 4.45
N ARG A 1001 -25.95 -9.91 3.79
CA ARG A 1001 -26.20 -8.49 4.03
C ARG A 1001 -26.43 -7.78 2.72
N LEU A 1002 -27.61 -7.24 2.52
CA LEU A 1002 -27.86 -6.34 1.39
C LEU A 1002 -27.28 -4.96 1.72
N ASN A 1003 -26.85 -4.20 0.72
CA ASN A 1003 -26.60 -2.77 0.82
C ASN A 1003 -27.40 -2.06 -0.27
N LEU A 1004 -28.47 -1.39 0.14
CA LEU A 1004 -29.42 -0.69 -0.75
C LEU A 1004 -28.76 0.47 -1.51
N ARG A 1005 -27.77 1.15 -0.91
CA ARG A 1005 -27.10 2.30 -1.53
C ARG A 1005 -26.08 1.88 -2.58
N GLN A 1006 -25.33 0.81 -2.30
CA GLN A 1006 -24.29 0.29 -3.19
C GLN A 1006 -24.81 -0.77 -4.15
N HIS A 1007 -26.10 -1.11 -4.08
CA HIS A 1007 -26.71 -2.17 -4.90
C HIS A 1007 -25.91 -3.47 -4.86
N THR A 1008 -25.45 -3.85 -3.66
CA THR A 1008 -24.55 -4.99 -3.48
C THR A 1008 -25.10 -5.91 -2.41
N LEU A 1009 -25.17 -7.21 -2.71
CA LEU A 1009 -25.46 -8.27 -1.76
C LEU A 1009 -24.13 -8.87 -1.31
N TYR A 1010 -23.82 -8.71 -0.02
CA TYR A 1010 -22.71 -9.37 0.63
C TYR A 1010 -23.13 -10.77 1.07
N VAL A 1011 -22.38 -11.76 0.62
CA VAL A 1011 -22.65 -13.19 0.85
C VAL A 1011 -21.43 -13.79 1.54
N ARG A 1012 -21.59 -14.27 2.77
CA ARG A 1012 -20.54 -14.94 3.52
C ARG A 1012 -20.96 -16.38 3.80
N GLY A 1013 -20.15 -17.33 3.35
CA GLY A 1013 -20.44 -18.77 3.40
C GLY A 1013 -19.34 -19.57 2.71
N SER A 1014 -19.56 -20.88 2.53
CA SER A 1014 -18.65 -21.75 1.76
C SER A 1014 -18.58 -21.32 0.28
N LYS A 1015 -17.62 -21.87 -0.48
CA LYS A 1015 -17.49 -21.56 -1.91
C LYS A 1015 -18.73 -22.05 -2.69
N GLU A 1016 -19.23 -23.23 -2.33
CA GLU A 1016 -20.40 -23.88 -2.92
C GLU A 1016 -21.67 -23.06 -2.65
N ASP A 1017 -21.83 -22.58 -1.41
CA ASP A 1017 -22.97 -21.76 -1.02
C ASP A 1017 -22.98 -20.40 -1.75
N LYS A 1018 -21.79 -19.78 -1.89
CA LYS A 1018 -21.61 -18.53 -2.63
C LYS A 1018 -22.02 -18.69 -4.10
N GLN A 1019 -21.57 -19.76 -4.74
CA GLN A 1019 -21.91 -20.06 -6.14
C GLN A 1019 -23.42 -20.31 -6.32
N ARG A 1020 -24.04 -21.04 -5.39
CA ARG A 1020 -25.50 -21.27 -5.42
C ARG A 1020 -26.30 -19.97 -5.32
N VAL A 1021 -25.87 -19.02 -4.50
CA VAL A 1021 -26.50 -17.69 -4.43
C VAL A 1021 -26.34 -16.92 -5.75
N GLU A 1022 -25.19 -17.00 -6.43
CA GLU A 1022 -24.98 -16.38 -7.76
C GLU A 1022 -25.89 -17.00 -8.83
N GLU A 1023 -26.06 -18.32 -8.82
CA GLU A 1023 -26.96 -19.05 -9.72
C GLU A 1023 -28.42 -18.60 -9.54
N MET A 1024 -28.91 -18.52 -8.30
CA MET A 1024 -30.27 -18.06 -7.99
C MET A 1024 -30.54 -16.62 -8.45
N ILE A 1025 -29.53 -15.74 -8.35
CA ILE A 1025 -29.64 -14.36 -8.84
C ILE A 1025 -29.63 -14.34 -10.37
N SER A 1026 -28.79 -15.18 -11.01
CA SER A 1026 -28.73 -15.31 -12.47
C SER A 1026 -30.05 -15.85 -13.06
N GLU A 1027 -30.70 -16.80 -12.39
CA GLU A 1027 -32.04 -17.27 -12.76
C GLU A 1027 -33.07 -16.14 -12.70
N LEU A 1028 -33.00 -15.29 -11.67
CA LEU A 1028 -33.89 -14.13 -11.52
C LEU A 1028 -33.66 -13.11 -12.65
N VAL A 1029 -32.41 -12.88 -13.03
CA VAL A 1029 -32.05 -12.03 -14.18
C VAL A 1029 -32.67 -12.60 -15.46
N ASN A 1030 -32.54 -13.90 -15.70
CA ASN A 1030 -33.09 -14.56 -16.90
C ASN A 1030 -34.62 -14.60 -16.94
N SER A 1031 -35.29 -14.66 -15.79
CA SER A 1031 -36.76 -14.63 -15.70
C SER A 1031 -37.35 -13.24 -15.95
N THR A 1032 -36.57 -12.19 -15.67
CA THR A 1032 -36.97 -10.80 -15.86
C THR A 1032 -36.77 -10.47 -17.33
N LYS A 1033 -37.84 -10.43 -18.14
CA LYS A 1033 -37.78 -10.15 -19.59
C LYS A 1033 -37.17 -8.77 -19.90
N TYR A 1034 -35.84 -8.65 -19.88
CA TYR A 1034 -35.09 -7.47 -20.28
C TYR A 1034 -34.33 -7.79 -21.57
N ASN A 1035 -35.03 -7.75 -22.70
CA ASN A 1035 -34.42 -7.80 -24.02
C ASN A 1035 -33.92 -6.39 -24.39
N GLY A 1036 -32.67 -6.08 -24.04
CA GLY A 1036 -32.10 -4.75 -24.28
C GLY A 1036 -30.58 -4.75 -24.32
N LEU A 1037 -30.05 -4.99 -25.52
CA LEU A 1037 -28.70 -4.65 -26.03
C LEU A 1037 -27.48 -5.52 -25.64
N LEU A 1038 -27.05 -6.26 -26.67
CA LEU A 1038 -25.68 -6.55 -27.11
C LEU A 1038 -24.82 -7.46 -26.22
N GLN A 1039 -24.87 -8.76 -26.56
CA GLN A 1039 -23.67 -9.59 -26.58
C GLN A 1039 -22.58 -8.86 -27.38
N LEU A 1040 -21.56 -8.36 -26.70
CA LEU A 1040 -20.30 -7.97 -27.35
C LEU A 1040 -19.65 -9.23 -27.95
N PRO A 1041 -19.03 -9.15 -29.14
CA PRO A 1041 -18.46 -10.31 -29.81
C PRO A 1041 -17.34 -10.94 -28.98
N LEU A 1042 -17.27 -12.28 -29.00
CA LEU A 1042 -16.08 -13.04 -28.61
C LEU A 1042 -14.91 -12.69 -29.56
N GLU A 1043 -14.13 -11.66 -29.25
CA GLU A 1043 -12.78 -11.45 -29.80
C GLU A 1043 -11.68 -11.89 -28.80
N ASN A 1044 -12.04 -12.54 -27.70
CA ASN A 1044 -11.14 -12.86 -26.60
C ASN A 1044 -10.52 -14.27 -26.70
N ALA A 1045 -9.88 -14.58 -27.83
CA ALA A 1045 -8.96 -15.72 -27.89
C ALA A 1045 -7.57 -15.27 -27.43
N CYS A 1046 -6.94 -16.04 -26.55
CA CYS A 1046 -5.56 -15.81 -26.11
C CYS A 1046 -4.62 -15.91 -27.33
N PRO A 1047 -3.81 -14.90 -27.65
CA PRO A 1047 -2.94 -14.94 -28.83
C PRO A 1047 -1.83 -16.00 -28.79
N ILE A 1048 -1.61 -16.66 -27.64
CA ILE A 1048 -0.59 -17.71 -27.47
C ILE A 1048 -1.20 -19.09 -27.66
N CYS A 1049 -2.24 -19.45 -26.87
CA CYS A 1049 -2.87 -20.77 -26.98
C CYS A 1049 -4.03 -20.84 -27.99
N LEU A 1050 -4.50 -19.69 -28.47
CA LEU A 1050 -5.64 -19.53 -29.39
C LEU A 1050 -6.99 -20.05 -28.81
N CYS A 1051 -7.06 -20.30 -27.50
CA CYS A 1051 -8.26 -20.70 -26.77
C CYS A 1051 -8.94 -19.49 -26.10
N GLU A 1052 -10.14 -19.69 -25.55
CA GLU A 1052 -10.76 -18.72 -24.64
C GLU A 1052 -9.81 -18.41 -23.46
N VAL A 1053 -9.79 -17.15 -23.04
CA VAL A 1053 -8.83 -16.71 -22.00
C VAL A 1053 -9.23 -17.25 -20.63
N GLU A 1054 -8.44 -18.19 -20.11
CA GLU A 1054 -8.46 -18.62 -18.71
C GLU A 1054 -7.53 -17.73 -17.87
N ASP A 1055 -8.04 -17.21 -16.76
CA ASP A 1055 -7.34 -16.28 -15.84
C ASP A 1055 -6.71 -15.07 -16.58
N PRO A 1056 -7.52 -14.07 -16.98
CA PRO A 1056 -7.11 -13.04 -17.92
C PRO A 1056 -6.07 -12.07 -17.34
N PHE A 1057 -4.92 -11.98 -18.01
CA PHE A 1057 -3.89 -11.00 -17.76
C PHE A 1057 -3.82 -9.98 -18.90
N LYS A 1058 -3.96 -8.68 -18.58
CA LYS A 1058 -3.91 -7.58 -19.56
C LYS A 1058 -2.56 -6.86 -19.46
N LEU A 1059 -1.76 -6.86 -20.53
CA LEU A 1059 -0.47 -6.18 -20.58
C LEU A 1059 -0.63 -4.65 -20.45
N GLU A 1060 0.18 -4.01 -19.62
CA GLU A 1060 0.12 -2.55 -19.38
C GLU A 1060 0.59 -1.73 -20.60
N SER A 1061 1.53 -2.23 -21.41
CA SER A 1061 2.08 -1.49 -22.57
C SER A 1061 1.14 -1.40 -23.78
N CYS A 1062 0.32 -2.42 -24.01
CA CYS A 1062 -0.49 -2.56 -25.22
C CYS A 1062 -1.97 -2.88 -24.98
N GLY A 1063 -2.36 -3.18 -23.75
CA GLY A 1063 -3.75 -3.46 -23.38
C GLY A 1063 -4.31 -4.79 -23.90
N HIS A 1064 -3.48 -5.66 -24.49
CA HIS A 1064 -3.90 -6.98 -24.97
C HIS A 1064 -4.02 -7.98 -23.83
N VAL A 1065 -4.97 -8.90 -23.96
CA VAL A 1065 -5.31 -9.91 -22.95
C VAL A 1065 -4.78 -11.28 -23.36
N PHE A 1066 -4.20 -12.01 -22.40
CA PHE A 1066 -3.66 -13.35 -22.55
C PHE A 1066 -4.09 -14.21 -21.34
N CYS A 1067 -3.99 -15.53 -21.45
CA CYS A 1067 -4.01 -16.38 -20.25
C CYS A 1067 -2.77 -16.11 -19.41
N LEU A 1068 -2.93 -16.02 -18.08
CA LEU A 1068 -1.80 -15.81 -17.16
C LEU A 1068 -0.71 -16.87 -17.37
N THR A 1069 -1.11 -18.14 -17.44
CA THR A 1069 -0.21 -19.29 -17.65
C THR A 1069 0.59 -19.17 -18.94
N CYS A 1070 -0.05 -18.81 -20.05
CA CYS A 1070 0.63 -18.63 -21.33
C CYS A 1070 1.72 -17.55 -21.31
N LEU A 1071 1.51 -16.44 -20.58
CA LEU A 1071 2.53 -15.39 -20.43
C LEU A 1071 3.69 -15.84 -19.53
N VAL A 1072 3.40 -16.62 -18.48
CA VAL A 1072 4.44 -17.23 -17.63
C VAL A 1072 5.28 -18.20 -18.44
N ASP A 1073 4.64 -19.07 -19.24
CA ASP A 1073 5.33 -20.02 -20.12
C ASP A 1073 6.17 -19.32 -21.19
N GLN A 1074 5.70 -18.19 -21.74
CA GLN A 1074 6.50 -17.35 -22.64
C GLN A 1074 7.78 -16.87 -21.93
N CYS A 1075 7.68 -16.41 -20.68
CA CYS A 1075 8.83 -15.98 -19.90
C CYS A 1075 9.79 -17.14 -19.62
N GLU A 1076 9.29 -18.30 -19.20
CA GLU A 1076 10.12 -19.48 -18.92
C GLU A 1076 10.80 -20.06 -20.16
N SER A 1077 10.12 -20.01 -21.31
CA SER A 1077 10.71 -20.38 -22.60
C SER A 1077 11.86 -19.44 -22.99
N ALA A 1078 11.71 -18.14 -22.73
CA ALA A 1078 12.79 -17.17 -22.92
C ALA A 1078 13.96 -17.39 -21.96
N MET A 1079 13.75 -17.94 -20.76
CA MET A 1079 14.85 -18.29 -19.83
C MET A 1079 15.73 -19.45 -20.35
N LYS A 1080 15.13 -20.36 -21.12
CA LYS A 1080 15.79 -21.56 -21.68
C LYS A 1080 16.45 -21.29 -23.03
N SER A 1081 15.97 -20.31 -23.79
CA SER A 1081 16.49 -19.95 -25.11
C SER A 1081 17.48 -18.77 -25.05
N HIS A 1082 18.48 -18.77 -25.93
CA HIS A 1082 19.47 -17.67 -26.01
C HIS A 1082 18.96 -16.46 -26.81
N ASP A 1083 17.90 -16.63 -27.62
CA ASP A 1083 17.35 -15.58 -28.51
C ASP A 1083 15.98 -15.04 -28.05
N GLY A 1084 15.61 -15.27 -26.79
CA GLY A 1084 14.29 -14.93 -26.24
C GLY A 1084 14.08 -13.46 -25.84
N PHE A 1085 15.10 -12.59 -26.01
CA PHE A 1085 15.09 -11.21 -25.52
C PHE A 1085 15.26 -10.19 -26.66
N PRO A 1086 14.57 -9.03 -26.62
CA PRO A 1086 13.65 -8.58 -25.58
C PRO A 1086 12.26 -9.25 -25.66
N LEU A 1087 11.66 -9.53 -24.51
CA LEU A 1087 10.29 -10.08 -24.43
C LEU A 1087 9.25 -9.08 -24.96
N CYS A 1088 8.52 -9.49 -25.99
CA CYS A 1088 7.52 -8.68 -26.68
C CYS A 1088 6.13 -9.33 -26.69
N CYS A 1089 5.10 -8.51 -26.88
CA CYS A 1089 3.73 -8.96 -27.10
C CYS A 1089 3.63 -9.74 -28.41
N LEU A 1090 3.13 -10.98 -28.32
CA LEU A 1090 3.01 -11.92 -29.45
C LEU A 1090 1.71 -11.77 -30.26
N LYS A 1091 0.84 -10.81 -29.93
CA LYS A 1091 -0.33 -10.54 -30.77
C LYS A 1091 0.12 -9.97 -32.12
N ASN A 1092 -0.45 -10.49 -33.21
CA ASN A 1092 -0.14 -10.09 -34.58
C ASN A 1092 -0.07 -8.55 -34.73
N GLY A 1093 1.09 -8.05 -35.16
CA GLY A 1093 1.34 -6.62 -35.42
C GLY A 1093 1.71 -5.74 -34.21
N CYS A 1094 1.65 -6.24 -32.97
CA CYS A 1094 1.90 -5.40 -31.79
C CYS A 1094 3.38 -5.11 -31.51
N LYS A 1095 4.21 -6.16 -31.36
CA LYS A 1095 5.66 -6.10 -31.05
C LYS A 1095 6.11 -5.17 -29.90
N LYS A 1096 5.19 -4.64 -29.08
CA LYS A 1096 5.52 -3.83 -27.90
C LYS A 1096 6.19 -4.69 -26.82
N GLN A 1097 7.24 -4.18 -26.20
CA GLN A 1097 7.94 -4.84 -25.10
C GLN A 1097 7.03 -4.96 -23.86
N LEU A 1098 7.19 -6.06 -23.10
CA LEU A 1098 6.51 -6.24 -21.81
C LEU A 1098 7.13 -5.28 -20.79
N LEU A 1099 6.33 -4.55 -20.01
CA LEU A 1099 6.91 -3.61 -19.03
C LEU A 1099 7.52 -4.36 -17.84
N VAL A 1100 8.46 -3.71 -17.16
CA VAL A 1100 9.03 -4.25 -15.92
C VAL A 1100 7.95 -4.52 -14.86
N VAL A 1101 6.90 -3.70 -14.81
CA VAL A 1101 5.75 -3.91 -13.93
C VAL A 1101 4.94 -5.16 -14.31
N ASP A 1102 4.82 -5.49 -15.59
CA ASP A 1102 4.19 -6.72 -16.06
C ASP A 1102 5.03 -7.93 -15.61
N LEU A 1103 6.34 -7.89 -15.82
CA LEU A 1103 7.27 -8.97 -15.43
C LEU A 1103 7.26 -9.25 -13.91
N ARG A 1104 7.23 -8.19 -13.08
CA ARG A 1104 7.10 -8.32 -11.61
C ARG A 1104 5.75 -8.91 -11.17
N SER A 1105 4.71 -8.74 -11.97
CA SER A 1105 3.37 -9.26 -11.68
C SER A 1105 3.22 -10.72 -12.15
N LEU A 1106 3.93 -11.10 -13.21
CA LEU A 1106 3.90 -12.43 -13.81
C LEU A 1106 4.81 -13.44 -13.09
N LEU A 1107 5.97 -13.02 -12.57
CA LEU A 1107 7.02 -13.90 -12.07
C LEU A 1107 7.33 -13.67 -10.58
N SER A 1108 7.67 -14.75 -9.86
CA SER A 1108 8.22 -14.66 -8.51
C SER A 1108 9.61 -13.99 -8.52
N SER A 1109 10.06 -13.41 -7.40
CA SER A 1109 11.39 -12.76 -7.36
C SER A 1109 12.55 -13.70 -7.73
N GLU A 1110 12.42 -15.01 -7.46
CA GLU A 1110 13.44 -16.00 -7.82
C GLU A 1110 13.45 -16.22 -9.35
N LYS A 1111 12.27 -16.46 -9.95
CA LYS A 1111 12.11 -16.62 -11.41
C LYS A 1111 12.44 -15.34 -12.18
N LEU A 1112 12.14 -14.18 -11.62
CA LEU A 1112 12.50 -12.88 -12.19
C LEU A 1112 14.03 -12.69 -12.20
N GLU A 1113 14.72 -13.10 -11.15
CA GLU A 1113 16.19 -13.08 -11.10
C GLU A 1113 16.80 -14.08 -12.10
N GLU A 1114 16.18 -15.25 -12.29
CA GLU A 1114 16.55 -16.20 -13.34
C GLU A 1114 16.34 -15.63 -14.74
N LEU A 1115 15.23 -14.91 -14.97
CA LEU A 1115 14.97 -14.19 -16.22
C LEU A 1115 16.07 -13.16 -16.51
N PHE A 1116 16.45 -12.35 -15.53
CA PHE A 1116 17.52 -11.37 -15.69
C PHE A 1116 18.87 -12.02 -15.94
N ARG A 1117 19.17 -13.15 -15.29
CA ARG A 1117 20.37 -13.94 -15.61
C ARG A 1117 20.33 -14.50 -17.03
N ALA A 1118 19.18 -14.97 -17.50
CA ALA A 1118 19.01 -15.46 -18.86
C ALA A 1118 19.20 -14.33 -19.89
N SER A 1119 18.60 -13.17 -19.65
CA SER A 1119 18.80 -11.95 -20.45
C SER A 1119 20.27 -11.55 -20.50
N LEU A 1120 20.97 -11.60 -19.35
CA LEU A 1120 22.40 -11.34 -19.28
C LEU A 1120 23.24 -12.32 -20.10
N ARG A 1121 22.91 -13.63 -20.05
CA ARG A 1121 23.55 -14.64 -20.90
C ARG A 1121 23.33 -14.37 -22.38
N ALA A 1122 22.10 -14.05 -22.78
CA ALA A 1122 21.75 -13.67 -24.14
C ALA A 1122 22.55 -12.43 -24.59
N PHE A 1123 22.59 -11.38 -23.77
CA PHE A 1123 23.33 -10.15 -24.05
C PHE A 1123 24.84 -10.38 -24.23
N VAL A 1124 25.47 -11.17 -23.36
CA VAL A 1124 26.90 -11.52 -23.48
C VAL A 1124 27.16 -12.35 -24.74
N ALA A 1125 26.26 -13.29 -25.07
CA ALA A 1125 26.36 -14.08 -26.29
C ALA A 1125 26.23 -13.23 -27.57
N SER A 1126 25.27 -12.29 -27.61
CA SER A 1126 25.09 -11.37 -28.75
C SER A 1126 26.25 -10.36 -28.89
N ASN A 1127 26.98 -10.08 -27.81
CA ASN A 1127 28.17 -9.23 -27.78
C ASN A 1127 29.47 -10.04 -27.66
N ALA A 1128 29.49 -11.26 -28.22
CA ALA A 1128 30.65 -12.14 -28.20
C ALA A 1128 31.89 -11.41 -28.73
N GLY A 1129 32.91 -11.27 -27.88
CA GLY A 1129 34.17 -10.58 -28.20
C GLY A 1129 34.43 -9.33 -27.37
N LYS A 1130 33.39 -8.64 -26.86
CA LYS A 1130 33.55 -7.48 -25.95
C LYS A 1130 33.45 -7.88 -24.48
N TYR A 1131 32.56 -8.82 -24.15
CA TYR A 1131 32.31 -9.28 -22.79
C TYR A 1131 32.40 -10.80 -22.69
N ARG A 1132 32.87 -11.30 -21.54
CA ARG A 1132 32.86 -12.74 -21.21
C ARG A 1132 32.50 -12.96 -19.75
N PHE A 1133 31.87 -14.11 -19.48
CA PHE A 1133 31.68 -14.60 -18.12
C PHE A 1133 33.01 -15.05 -17.52
N CYS A 1134 33.10 -14.96 -16.20
CA CYS A 1134 34.15 -15.59 -15.42
C CYS A 1134 34.18 -17.10 -15.71
N PRO A 1135 35.34 -17.71 -16.02
CA PRO A 1135 35.48 -19.14 -16.29
C PRO A 1135 35.23 -20.03 -15.06
N THR A 1136 35.19 -19.46 -13.85
CA THR A 1136 34.80 -20.22 -12.65
C THR A 1136 33.36 -20.72 -12.81
N PRO A 1137 33.10 -22.04 -12.63
CA PRO A 1137 31.76 -22.59 -12.69
C PRO A 1137 30.77 -21.83 -11.81
N ASP A 1138 29.57 -21.58 -12.33
CA ASP A 1138 28.46 -20.89 -11.65
C ASP A 1138 28.75 -19.45 -11.19
N CYS A 1139 29.86 -18.84 -11.61
CA CYS A 1139 30.20 -17.47 -11.25
C CYS A 1139 29.45 -16.46 -12.14
N PRO A 1140 28.61 -15.57 -11.58
CA PRO A 1140 27.80 -14.64 -12.36
C PRO A 1140 28.56 -13.39 -12.85
N SER A 1141 29.84 -13.23 -12.47
CA SER A 1141 30.63 -12.05 -12.82
C SER A 1141 31.00 -12.03 -14.30
N ILE A 1142 31.00 -10.82 -14.88
CA ILE A 1142 31.37 -10.54 -16.26
C ILE A 1142 32.57 -9.61 -16.27
N TYR A 1143 33.42 -9.73 -17.27
CA TYR A 1143 34.51 -8.80 -17.54
C TYR A 1143 34.60 -8.43 -19.01
N GLN A 1144 35.21 -7.28 -19.26
CA GLN A 1144 35.49 -6.80 -20.60
C GLN A 1144 36.79 -7.42 -21.13
N VAL A 1145 36.73 -7.92 -22.36
CA VAL A 1145 37.88 -8.49 -23.07
C VAL A 1145 38.79 -7.37 -23.57
N ALA A 1146 40.10 -7.54 -23.42
CA ALA A 1146 41.07 -6.58 -23.96
C ALA A 1146 41.05 -6.57 -25.50
N ALA A 1147 41.21 -5.39 -26.09
CA ALA A 1147 41.45 -5.27 -27.53
C ALA A 1147 42.76 -5.99 -27.91
N ALA A 1148 42.85 -6.45 -29.17
CA ALA A 1148 43.96 -7.31 -29.63
C ALA A 1148 45.35 -6.66 -29.45
N ASP A 1149 45.41 -5.34 -29.54
CA ASP A 1149 46.57 -4.45 -29.44
C ASP A 1149 46.91 -4.00 -28.01
N ALA A 1150 46.05 -4.25 -27.03
CA ALA A 1150 46.27 -3.85 -25.64
C ALA A 1150 47.18 -4.84 -24.86
N GLU A 1151 47.94 -4.31 -23.88
CA GLU A 1151 48.69 -5.11 -22.89
C GLU A 1151 47.74 -5.97 -22.03
N SER A 1152 48.19 -7.18 -21.65
CA SER A 1152 47.41 -8.07 -20.79
C SER A 1152 47.24 -7.49 -19.39
N LYS A 1153 46.00 -7.37 -18.92
CA LYS A 1153 45.67 -6.89 -17.58
C LYS A 1153 45.01 -7.98 -16.75
N PRO A 1154 45.23 -8.01 -15.42
CA PRO A 1154 44.47 -8.87 -14.54
C PRO A 1154 43.04 -8.34 -14.44
N PHE A 1155 42.06 -9.18 -14.77
CA PHE A 1155 40.70 -9.03 -14.28
C PHE A 1155 40.57 -9.87 -13.02
N VAL A 1156 40.03 -9.30 -11.96
CA VAL A 1156 39.75 -10.05 -10.74
C VAL A 1156 38.27 -10.06 -10.48
N CYS A 1157 37.75 -11.26 -10.39
CA CYS A 1157 36.32 -11.49 -10.25
C CYS A 1157 35.82 -10.98 -8.90
N GLY A 1158 34.90 -10.02 -8.88
CA GLY A 1158 34.31 -9.54 -7.62
C GLY A 1158 33.41 -10.57 -6.91
N ALA A 1159 33.03 -11.66 -7.58
CA ALA A 1159 32.20 -12.74 -7.03
C ALA A 1159 33.02 -13.92 -6.48
N CYS A 1160 33.96 -14.46 -7.25
CA CYS A 1160 34.78 -15.63 -6.86
C CYS A 1160 36.26 -15.31 -6.62
N PHE A 1161 36.68 -14.06 -6.81
CA PHE A 1161 38.04 -13.55 -6.57
C PHE A 1161 39.15 -14.22 -7.41
N VAL A 1162 38.80 -15.00 -8.44
CA VAL A 1162 39.79 -15.54 -9.38
C VAL A 1162 40.41 -14.41 -10.21
N GLU A 1163 41.71 -14.51 -10.45
CA GLU A 1163 42.46 -13.60 -11.32
C GLU A 1163 42.60 -14.21 -12.72
N ILE A 1164 42.10 -13.49 -13.71
CA ILE A 1164 42.03 -13.93 -15.10
C ILE A 1164 42.75 -12.92 -15.97
N CYS A 1165 43.55 -13.40 -16.91
CA CYS A 1165 44.05 -12.54 -17.97
C CYS A 1165 42.88 -12.15 -18.89
N ASN A 1166 42.58 -10.85 -18.98
CA ASN A 1166 41.48 -10.35 -19.82
C ASN A 1166 41.72 -10.51 -21.34
N LYS A 1167 42.91 -10.97 -21.75
CA LYS A 1167 43.30 -11.24 -23.14
C LYS A 1167 43.25 -12.73 -23.50
N CYS A 1168 43.90 -13.60 -22.72
CA CYS A 1168 43.93 -15.05 -23.01
C CYS A 1168 42.83 -15.85 -22.31
N HIS A 1169 42.13 -15.24 -21.35
CA HIS A 1169 41.05 -15.82 -20.55
C HIS A 1169 41.45 -16.98 -19.63
N LEU A 1170 42.75 -17.23 -19.47
CA LEU A 1170 43.32 -18.17 -18.51
C LEU A 1170 43.68 -17.45 -17.21
N GLU A 1171 44.18 -18.21 -16.23
CA GLU A 1171 44.78 -17.69 -15.00
C GLU A 1171 45.73 -16.54 -15.32
N TYR A 1172 45.65 -15.45 -14.55
CA TYR A 1172 46.53 -14.30 -14.78
C TYR A 1172 48.00 -14.70 -14.62
N HIS A 1173 48.78 -14.44 -15.67
CA HIS A 1173 50.18 -14.86 -15.78
C HIS A 1173 51.08 -13.63 -15.89
N PRO A 1174 51.55 -13.07 -14.76
CA PRO A 1174 52.46 -11.93 -14.81
C PRO A 1174 53.81 -12.36 -15.39
N PHE A 1175 54.41 -11.50 -16.21
CA PHE A 1175 55.76 -11.65 -16.80
C PHE A 1175 55.96 -12.73 -17.88
N ILE A 1176 54.89 -13.41 -18.32
CA ILE A 1176 54.92 -14.37 -19.43
C ILE A 1176 53.87 -13.94 -20.47
N SER A 1177 54.18 -14.07 -21.78
CA SER A 1177 53.22 -13.75 -22.84
C SER A 1177 52.03 -14.71 -22.82
N CYS A 1178 50.90 -14.30 -23.41
CA CYS A 1178 49.70 -15.14 -23.47
C CYS A 1178 49.95 -16.43 -24.25
N GLU A 1179 50.83 -16.38 -25.24
CA GLU A 1179 51.23 -17.49 -26.09
C GLU A 1179 52.12 -18.47 -25.31
N ALA A 1180 53.17 -17.98 -24.65
CA ALA A 1180 54.09 -18.82 -23.87
C ALA A 1180 53.41 -19.47 -22.66
N TYR A 1181 52.42 -18.78 -22.06
CA TYR A 1181 51.66 -19.35 -20.95
C TYR A 1181 50.66 -20.44 -21.40
N LYS A 1182 50.10 -20.32 -22.60
CA LYS A 1182 49.27 -21.38 -23.20
C LYS A 1182 50.10 -22.63 -23.48
N GLU A 1183 51.28 -22.47 -24.08
CA GLU A 1183 52.22 -23.58 -24.32
C GLU A 1183 52.65 -24.25 -23.00
N TYR A 1184 52.96 -23.47 -21.96
CA TYR A 1184 53.26 -23.99 -20.62
C TYR A 1184 52.13 -24.84 -20.02
N LYS A 1185 50.87 -24.47 -20.24
CA LYS A 1185 49.71 -25.25 -19.77
C LYS A 1185 49.45 -26.51 -20.60
N GLU A 1186 49.83 -26.53 -21.87
CA GLU A 1186 49.68 -27.69 -22.75
C GLU A 1186 50.82 -28.72 -22.57
N ASP A 1187 52.05 -28.29 -22.29
CA ASP A 1187 53.20 -29.17 -21.99
C ASP A 1187 54.11 -28.59 -20.87
N PRO A 1188 53.83 -28.90 -19.59
CA PRO A 1188 54.59 -28.39 -18.45
C PRO A 1188 56.02 -28.99 -18.33
N ASP A 1189 56.34 -30.07 -19.05
CA ASP A 1189 57.64 -30.74 -18.98
C ASP A 1189 58.70 -30.13 -19.91
N ALA A 1190 58.26 -29.41 -20.96
CA ALA A 1190 59.15 -28.71 -21.90
C ALA A 1190 60.03 -27.64 -21.21
N THR A 1191 59.51 -26.96 -20.19
CA THR A 1191 60.24 -25.92 -19.42
C THR A 1191 61.24 -26.50 -18.43
N LEU A 1192 61.02 -27.72 -17.93
CA LEU A 1192 61.98 -28.47 -17.10
C LEU A 1192 63.20 -28.91 -17.92
N LEU A 1193 63.01 -29.24 -19.20
CA LEU A 1193 64.08 -29.56 -20.15
C LEU A 1193 64.92 -28.33 -20.53
N GLU A 1194 64.32 -27.15 -20.63
CA GLU A 1194 65.06 -25.88 -20.81
C GLU A 1194 65.82 -25.47 -19.55
N TRP A 1195 65.20 -25.58 -18.36
CA TRP A 1195 65.86 -25.27 -17.08
C TRP A 1195 67.08 -26.17 -16.80
N ARG A 1196 67.10 -27.38 -17.37
CA ARG A 1196 68.21 -28.35 -17.29
C ARG A 1196 69.45 -27.92 -18.09
N LYS A 1197 69.31 -27.12 -19.14
CA LYS A 1197 70.46 -26.74 -20.00
C LYS A 1197 71.42 -25.82 -19.24
N GLY A 1198 72.61 -26.33 -18.94
CA GLY A 1198 73.73 -25.53 -18.41
C GLY A 1198 73.95 -25.56 -16.89
N LYS A 1199 73.26 -26.42 -16.14
CA LYS A 1199 73.46 -26.57 -14.68
C LYS A 1199 74.20 -27.87 -14.33
N GLU A 1200 75.42 -27.77 -13.78
CA GLU A 1200 76.25 -28.93 -13.39
C GLU A 1200 75.73 -29.65 -12.13
N ASN A 1201 74.95 -28.95 -11.30
CA ASN A 1201 74.43 -29.45 -10.01
C ASN A 1201 73.11 -30.22 -10.15
N VAL A 1202 72.66 -30.47 -11.38
CA VAL A 1202 71.38 -31.12 -11.68
C VAL A 1202 71.63 -32.31 -12.59
N LYS A 1203 71.36 -33.52 -12.09
CA LYS A 1203 71.52 -34.79 -12.81
C LYS A 1203 70.21 -35.57 -12.79
N VAL A 1204 70.20 -36.76 -13.37
CA VAL A 1204 69.02 -37.62 -13.43
C VAL A 1204 69.31 -38.90 -12.69
N CYS A 1205 68.35 -39.37 -11.89
CA CYS A 1205 68.44 -40.68 -11.26
C CYS A 1205 68.57 -41.78 -12.33
N PRO A 1206 69.59 -42.66 -12.26
CA PRO A 1206 69.76 -43.76 -13.20
C PRO A 1206 68.62 -44.78 -13.17
N SER A 1207 67.90 -44.87 -12.04
CA SER A 1207 66.86 -45.88 -11.82
C SER A 1207 65.47 -45.44 -12.22
N CYS A 1208 65.07 -44.21 -11.88
CA CYS A 1208 63.69 -43.73 -12.09
C CYS A 1208 63.60 -42.51 -13.00
N HIS A 1209 64.73 -42.03 -13.52
CA HIS A 1209 64.82 -40.87 -14.40
C HIS A 1209 64.28 -39.54 -13.83
N PHE A 1210 64.02 -39.48 -12.52
CA PHE A 1210 63.69 -38.22 -11.86
C PHE A 1210 64.92 -37.31 -11.79
N THR A 1211 64.69 -36.01 -11.97
CA THR A 1211 65.71 -34.97 -11.79
C THR A 1211 66.14 -34.93 -10.33
N ILE A 1212 67.45 -35.03 -10.10
CA ILE A 1212 68.10 -34.94 -8.79
C ILE A 1212 69.03 -33.72 -8.78
N GLU A 1213 68.92 -32.88 -7.76
CA GLU A 1213 69.72 -31.66 -7.60
C GLU A 1213 70.60 -31.80 -6.35
N LYS A 1214 71.90 -31.51 -6.48
CA LYS A 1214 72.84 -31.47 -5.36
C LYS A 1214 72.97 -30.04 -4.87
N ALA A 1215 72.37 -29.75 -3.72
CA ALA A 1215 72.41 -28.42 -3.10
C ALA A 1215 73.76 -28.14 -2.41
N ASP A 1216 74.26 -29.07 -1.59
CA ASP A 1216 75.62 -29.08 -1.01
C ASP A 1216 75.86 -30.40 -0.24
N GLY A 1217 77.12 -30.79 0.02
CA GLY A 1217 77.47 -31.97 0.84
C GLY A 1217 78.19 -33.10 0.09
N CYS A 1218 78.19 -34.31 0.68
CA CYS A 1218 78.93 -35.47 0.18
C CYS A 1218 78.43 -35.94 -1.21
N ASN A 1219 79.20 -36.81 -1.87
CA ASN A 1219 78.84 -37.33 -3.20
C ASN A 1219 77.85 -38.51 -3.16
N HIS A 1220 77.19 -38.75 -2.03
CA HIS A 1220 76.10 -39.73 -1.90
C HIS A 1220 74.76 -39.00 -1.98
N VAL A 1221 73.90 -39.41 -2.92
CA VAL A 1221 72.56 -38.83 -3.14
C VAL A 1221 71.53 -39.94 -3.10
N GLU A 1222 70.57 -39.83 -2.18
CA GLU A 1222 69.42 -40.74 -2.12
C GLU A 1222 68.25 -40.17 -2.93
N CYS A 1223 67.77 -40.93 -3.91
CA CYS A 1223 66.61 -40.55 -4.71
C CYS A 1223 65.31 -40.96 -3.99
N LYS A 1224 64.20 -40.25 -4.23
CA LYS A 1224 62.86 -40.60 -3.73
C LYS A 1224 62.38 -42.01 -4.10
N CYS A 1225 62.96 -42.65 -5.11
CA CYS A 1225 62.66 -44.04 -5.45
C CYS A 1225 63.37 -45.07 -4.54
N GLY A 1226 64.19 -44.63 -3.59
CA GLY A 1226 64.98 -45.48 -2.68
C GLY A 1226 66.35 -45.90 -3.20
N SER A 1227 66.76 -45.43 -4.39
CA SER A 1227 68.10 -45.69 -4.95
C SER A 1227 69.15 -44.77 -4.34
N HIS A 1228 70.29 -45.32 -3.92
CA HIS A 1228 71.46 -44.57 -3.47
C HIS A 1228 72.44 -44.37 -4.62
N ILE A 1229 72.81 -43.12 -4.92
CA ILE A 1229 73.52 -42.77 -6.15
C ILE A 1229 74.83 -42.07 -5.81
N CYS A 1230 75.92 -42.50 -6.46
CA CYS A 1230 77.17 -41.76 -6.43
C CYS A 1230 77.08 -40.55 -7.37
N TRP A 1231 77.14 -39.33 -6.84
CA TRP A 1231 77.05 -38.10 -7.64
C TRP A 1231 78.20 -37.95 -8.65
N ALA A 1232 79.36 -38.54 -8.36
CA ALA A 1232 80.54 -38.43 -9.23
C ALA A 1232 80.39 -39.25 -10.52
N CYS A 1233 80.00 -40.52 -10.42
CA CYS A 1233 79.93 -41.46 -11.55
C CYS A 1233 78.50 -41.87 -11.96
N LEU A 1234 77.49 -41.50 -11.18
CA LEU A 1234 76.07 -41.89 -11.35
C LEU A 1234 75.80 -43.40 -11.23
N GLU A 1235 76.66 -44.17 -10.57
CA GLU A 1235 76.34 -45.56 -10.23
C GLU A 1235 75.27 -45.64 -9.13
N ASN A 1236 74.43 -46.67 -9.24
CA ASN A 1236 73.30 -46.94 -8.36
C ASN A 1236 73.60 -48.10 -7.40
N PHE A 1237 73.28 -47.92 -6.12
CA PHE A 1237 73.52 -48.84 -5.02
C PHE A 1237 72.23 -49.12 -4.24
N ARG A 1238 72.15 -50.34 -3.68
CA ARG A 1238 70.97 -50.80 -2.92
C ARG A 1238 70.96 -50.33 -1.46
N SER A 1239 72.10 -49.87 -0.96
CA SER A 1239 72.22 -49.34 0.40
C SER A 1239 73.18 -48.15 0.45
N SER A 1240 73.02 -47.34 1.50
CA SER A 1240 73.93 -46.24 1.81
C SER A 1240 75.38 -46.72 1.98
N ASP A 1241 75.58 -47.84 2.68
CA ASP A 1241 76.92 -48.36 3.00
C ASP A 1241 77.69 -48.81 1.75
N ASP A 1242 76.98 -49.39 0.76
CA ASP A 1242 77.58 -49.77 -0.52
C ASP A 1242 78.04 -48.54 -1.30
N CYS A 1243 77.24 -47.45 -1.27
CA CYS A 1243 77.59 -46.21 -1.95
C CYS A 1243 78.78 -45.49 -1.30
N TYR A 1244 78.83 -45.43 0.04
CA TYR A 1244 80.00 -44.90 0.75
C TYR A 1244 81.24 -45.78 0.56
N SER A 1245 81.10 -47.10 0.45
CA SER A 1245 82.22 -48.01 0.17
C SER A 1245 82.77 -47.83 -1.24
N HIS A 1246 81.91 -47.61 -2.23
CA HIS A 1246 82.31 -47.20 -3.58
C HIS A 1246 83.01 -45.83 -3.59
N LEU A 1247 82.45 -44.82 -2.92
CA LEU A 1247 83.04 -43.48 -2.82
C LEU A 1247 84.44 -43.51 -2.20
N ARG A 1248 84.65 -44.35 -1.18
CA ARG A 1248 85.96 -44.54 -0.54
C ARG A 1248 86.96 -45.33 -1.39
N SER A 1249 86.51 -46.35 -2.12
CA SER A 1249 87.40 -47.24 -2.88
C SER A 1249 87.75 -46.71 -4.27
N VAL A 1250 86.81 -46.05 -4.96
CA VAL A 1250 86.96 -45.65 -6.37
C VAL A 1250 87.25 -44.15 -6.50
N HIS A 1251 86.64 -43.32 -5.65
CA HIS A 1251 86.75 -41.86 -5.72
C HIS A 1251 87.63 -41.24 -4.64
N LEU A 1252 88.19 -42.05 -3.71
CA LEU A 1252 89.08 -41.63 -2.61
C LEU A 1252 88.51 -40.47 -1.76
N SER A 1253 87.19 -40.31 -1.73
CA SER A 1253 86.51 -39.24 -0.99
C SER A 1253 86.03 -39.77 0.36
N TYR A 1254 86.44 -39.11 1.45
CA TYR A 1254 86.00 -39.42 2.82
C TYR A 1254 84.64 -38.79 3.16
#